data_AF-A0AAN6D8U5-F1
#
_entry.id   AF-A0AAN6D8U5-F1
#
_cell.length_a   1.000
_cell.length_b   1.000
_cell.length_c   1.000
_cell.angle_alpha   90.00
_cell.angle_beta   90.00
_cell.angle_gamma   90.00
#
_symmetry.space_group_name_H-M   'P 1'
#
loop_
_entity.id
_entity.type
_entity.pdbx_description
1 polymer ?
#
loop_
_entity_poly.entity_id
_entity_poly.type
_entity_poly.pdbx_seq_one_letter_code
_entity_poly.pdbx_strand_id
1 'polypeptide(L)'
;MAGAFRIFASKGFNEGPAGHISVRNPIEPKTFWINPLGVHFSTLTVEDMVRVDEHGNYVDGNKAPINRSGFKILSAVHKARPDLNVTCHVHSVWGKALSALGRKLDMLNQDACIFYNNHDVYRNFGGVAVETEEGGKVAKAFGPTNRAMILQNHGLISAGYNVGEACFLLRLMDKVCETQVKTDSVYASGLYDRIVILDEEASFTYRATATSSNLYASFCSDYELQITNPAGRKRKIKCDLLKPACGCCLRSSYECVYGVRAIPKNFKLHKLAHRPIRFVEPNSINLRRKITLLSEDADLELEPTKEAREDALFRKYLQTLGWHLGGYSSWMLGVDLSPSDALLYDAFVKGFMVAISPQLAHENLQPSSVVIPRGLDNPTLRHVFYACGATYLSWKRPEYREFAEQKFLQSMKELRWFLSENSVIGNEDWLLICMVTLCLREKYQCENTARNAFFLIASLQIIECWLLKKSISFESFNQLLDALALNQIDVKILPMVKKDHKINDVTYCTDELSYMLREGDVSNLERTILESFLYNYSVALFACDASVVDYIKSPFQVYAELKPYLLPPIYHCPAWWMNNPIMGAALSAFELAAKTNWLSLFFPLNANNKMVAEKLLTLSKYYLPPVLPENVRFHESDFVQRRLMESCLIGNIVTKACTIMLSKLLNPKLRPDAPEIQEEIGNFFLNLRKLSPHAQSSGLCSWPFAVAGSAVIKEDQRLYLIERIRTFGVMKKSSGLMSVMRFLFTTWGSDTDPGPGWDVLLDKDHLRNTFL
;
A
#
# COMPACT_ATOMS: atom_id res chain seq x y z
N MET A 1 -31.36 -15.78 0.57
CA MET A 1 -31.29 -15.28 -0.82
C MET A 1 -30.55 -13.95 -0.94
N ALA A 2 -31.02 -12.85 -0.34
CA ALA A 2 -30.33 -11.55 -0.46
C ALA A 2 -28.84 -11.58 -0.07
N GLY A 3 -28.46 -12.25 1.02
CA GLY A 3 -27.04 -12.43 1.37
C GLY A 3 -26.25 -13.26 0.37
N ALA A 4 -26.88 -14.22 -0.32
CA ALA A 4 -26.23 -15.00 -1.38
C ALA A 4 -25.87 -14.14 -2.59
N PHE A 5 -26.76 -13.22 -3.00
CA PHE A 5 -26.42 -12.24 -4.03
C PHE A 5 -25.25 -11.35 -3.63
N ARG A 6 -25.18 -10.91 -2.37
CA ARG A 6 -24.04 -10.10 -1.91
C ARG A 6 -22.73 -10.88 -1.93
N ILE A 7 -22.76 -12.16 -1.61
CA ILE A 7 -21.61 -13.07 -1.81
C ILE A 7 -21.25 -13.16 -3.29
N PHE A 8 -22.23 -13.35 -4.18
CA PHE A 8 -21.96 -13.36 -5.63
C PHE A 8 -21.36 -12.05 -6.13
N ALA A 9 -21.82 -10.90 -5.62
CA ALA A 9 -21.23 -9.60 -5.93
C ALA A 9 -19.78 -9.48 -5.44
N SER A 10 -19.47 -9.96 -4.24
CA SER A 10 -18.09 -9.92 -3.70
C SER A 10 -17.13 -10.85 -4.45
N LYS A 11 -17.66 -11.86 -5.14
CA LYS A 11 -16.91 -12.74 -6.04
C LYS A 11 -16.91 -12.28 -7.51
N GLY A 12 -17.51 -11.13 -7.82
CA GLY A 12 -17.53 -10.56 -9.18
C GLY A 12 -18.45 -11.30 -10.16
N PHE A 13 -19.48 -11.98 -9.69
CA PHE A 13 -20.44 -12.70 -10.55
C PHE A 13 -21.54 -11.80 -11.14
N ASN A 14 -21.55 -10.50 -10.82
CA ASN A 14 -22.52 -9.57 -11.37
C ASN A 14 -22.16 -9.21 -12.82
N GLU A 15 -23.13 -9.30 -13.73
CA GLU A 15 -22.95 -8.95 -15.14
C GLU A 15 -24.19 -8.17 -15.61
N GLY A 16 -24.22 -6.87 -15.32
CA GLY A 16 -25.40 -6.04 -15.57
C GLY A 16 -26.68 -6.63 -14.92
N PRO A 17 -27.78 -6.80 -15.67
CA PRO A 17 -29.03 -7.39 -15.18
C PRO A 17 -29.07 -8.93 -15.22
N ALA A 18 -27.97 -9.60 -15.62
CA ALA A 18 -27.93 -11.05 -15.73
C ALA A 18 -27.73 -11.73 -14.38
N GLY A 19 -28.20 -12.98 -14.30
CA GLY A 19 -28.07 -13.84 -13.13
C GLY A 19 -29.27 -13.73 -12.17
N HIS A 20 -29.74 -14.89 -11.73
CA HIS A 20 -30.99 -15.02 -10.98
C HIS A 20 -30.88 -16.13 -9.94
N ILE A 21 -31.54 -15.95 -8.80
CA ILE A 21 -31.76 -16.98 -7.79
C ILE A 21 -33.27 -17.05 -7.58
N SER A 22 -33.85 -18.24 -7.72
CA SER A 22 -35.25 -18.50 -7.35
C SER A 22 -35.34 -19.48 -6.19
N VAL A 23 -36.24 -19.19 -5.25
CA VAL A 23 -36.51 -20.02 -4.08
C VAL A 23 -38.00 -20.37 -4.05
N ARG A 24 -38.32 -21.66 -4.07
CA ARG A 24 -39.69 -22.17 -3.90
C ARG A 24 -40.26 -21.72 -2.57
N ASN A 25 -41.47 -21.19 -2.58
CA ASN A 25 -42.16 -20.80 -1.36
C ASN A 25 -42.54 -22.06 -0.56
N PRO A 26 -42.21 -22.14 0.75
CA PRO A 26 -42.48 -23.32 1.56
C PRO A 26 -43.97 -23.52 1.90
N ILE A 27 -44.79 -22.46 1.83
CA ILE A 27 -46.24 -22.49 2.12
C ILE A 27 -47.04 -22.71 0.84
N GLU A 28 -46.63 -22.06 -0.26
CA GLU A 28 -47.29 -22.15 -1.56
C GLU A 28 -46.30 -22.68 -2.62
N PRO A 29 -46.07 -24.00 -2.74
CA PRO A 29 -44.97 -24.61 -3.49
C PRO A 29 -44.95 -24.36 -5.01
N LYS A 30 -46.04 -23.80 -5.57
CA LYS A 30 -46.15 -23.35 -6.97
C LYS A 30 -45.72 -21.90 -7.18
N THR A 31 -45.31 -21.21 -6.13
CA THR A 31 -44.81 -19.83 -6.18
C THR A 31 -43.34 -19.75 -5.78
N PHE A 32 -42.63 -18.76 -6.29
CA PHE A 32 -41.18 -18.62 -6.17
C PHE A 32 -40.79 -17.18 -5.84
N TRP A 33 -39.80 -17.01 -4.97
CA TRP A 33 -39.15 -15.74 -4.70
C TRP A 33 -37.95 -15.55 -5.62
N ILE A 34 -37.82 -14.40 -6.27
CA ILE A 34 -36.73 -14.05 -7.19
C ILE A 34 -36.25 -12.60 -6.98
N ASN A 35 -35.02 -12.29 -7.39
CA ASN A 35 -34.50 -10.92 -7.43
C ASN A 35 -35.17 -10.06 -8.51
N PRO A 36 -35.27 -8.74 -8.28
CA PRO A 36 -35.72 -7.79 -9.30
C PRO A 36 -34.66 -7.57 -10.39
N LEU A 37 -35.13 -7.21 -11.57
CA LEU A 37 -34.32 -6.86 -12.74
C LEU A 37 -33.59 -5.52 -12.52
N GLY A 38 -32.31 -5.46 -12.90
CA GLY A 38 -31.55 -4.21 -12.94
C GLY A 38 -31.08 -3.67 -11.59
N VAL A 39 -31.28 -4.41 -10.50
CA VAL A 39 -30.73 -4.06 -9.18
C VAL A 39 -29.41 -4.78 -8.97
N HIS A 40 -28.37 -4.03 -8.62
CA HIS A 40 -27.03 -4.58 -8.41
C HIS A 40 -27.01 -5.60 -7.26
N PHE A 41 -26.33 -6.73 -7.45
CA PHE A 41 -26.32 -7.83 -6.46
C PHE A 41 -25.87 -7.42 -5.06
N SER A 42 -24.92 -6.48 -4.96
CA SER A 42 -24.41 -5.99 -3.66
C SER A 42 -25.44 -5.19 -2.86
N THR A 43 -26.45 -4.62 -3.52
CA THR A 43 -27.44 -3.74 -2.88
C THR A 43 -28.74 -4.48 -2.53
N LEU A 44 -28.95 -5.68 -3.07
CA LEU A 44 -30.18 -6.45 -2.84
C LEU A 44 -30.45 -6.69 -1.36
N THR A 45 -31.70 -6.44 -0.97
CA THR A 45 -32.23 -6.56 0.38
C THR A 45 -33.33 -7.62 0.44
N VAL A 46 -33.85 -7.92 1.63
CA VAL A 46 -34.95 -8.89 1.75
C VAL A 46 -36.23 -8.29 1.15
N GLU A 47 -36.40 -6.98 1.33
CA GLU A 47 -37.54 -6.19 0.85
C GLU A 47 -37.55 -5.99 -0.68
N ASP A 48 -36.44 -6.28 -1.36
CA ASP A 48 -36.36 -6.19 -2.83
C ASP A 48 -36.94 -7.42 -3.54
N MET A 49 -37.15 -8.53 -2.84
CA MET A 49 -37.53 -9.79 -3.45
C MET A 49 -38.97 -9.75 -3.98
N VAL A 50 -39.18 -10.35 -5.15
CA VAL A 50 -40.46 -10.44 -5.85
C VAL A 50 -40.97 -11.87 -5.77
N ARG A 51 -42.24 -12.08 -5.42
CA ARG A 51 -42.89 -13.40 -5.47
C ARG A 51 -43.69 -13.53 -6.74
N VAL A 52 -43.45 -14.63 -7.46
CA VAL A 52 -44.11 -14.95 -8.73
C VAL A 52 -44.68 -16.36 -8.75
N ASP A 53 -45.63 -16.63 -9.64
CA ASP A 53 -46.15 -17.98 -9.93
C ASP A 53 -45.20 -18.76 -10.86
N GLU A 54 -45.56 -20.00 -11.22
CA GLU A 54 -44.78 -20.85 -12.12
C GLU A 54 -44.58 -20.28 -13.54
N HIS A 55 -45.40 -19.28 -13.92
CA HIS A 55 -45.36 -18.60 -15.22
C HIS A 55 -44.62 -17.25 -15.16
N GLY A 56 -44.19 -16.80 -13.97
CA GLY A 56 -43.51 -15.53 -13.76
C GLY A 56 -44.48 -14.34 -13.61
N ASN A 57 -45.76 -14.59 -13.36
CA ASN A 57 -46.72 -13.55 -13.03
C ASN A 57 -46.56 -13.14 -11.55
N TYR A 58 -46.76 -11.86 -11.28
CA TYR A 58 -46.65 -11.32 -9.93
C TYR A 58 -47.72 -11.90 -9.00
N VAL A 59 -47.28 -12.31 -7.80
CA VAL A 59 -48.17 -12.77 -6.72
C VAL A 59 -48.12 -11.80 -5.53
N ASP A 60 -46.93 -11.52 -4.99
CA ASP A 60 -46.73 -10.65 -3.82
C ASP A 60 -45.26 -10.16 -3.71
N GLY A 61 -44.93 -9.38 -2.67
CA GLY A 61 -43.59 -8.82 -2.44
C GLY A 61 -43.37 -7.51 -3.20
N ASN A 62 -42.12 -7.19 -3.53
CA ASN A 62 -41.79 -5.98 -4.27
C ASN A 62 -42.40 -6.02 -5.69
N LYS A 63 -42.88 -4.89 -6.20
CA LYS A 63 -43.49 -4.77 -7.54
C LYS A 63 -42.49 -4.41 -8.65
N ALA A 64 -41.19 -4.44 -8.36
CA ALA A 64 -40.15 -4.23 -9.34
C ALA A 64 -40.22 -5.27 -10.48
N PRO A 65 -39.86 -4.91 -11.72
CA PRO A 65 -39.82 -5.85 -12.84
C PRO A 65 -38.89 -7.04 -12.54
N ILE A 66 -39.20 -8.22 -13.07
CA ILE A 66 -38.30 -9.38 -13.05
C ILE A 66 -37.84 -9.73 -14.46
N ASN A 67 -36.71 -10.43 -14.58
CA ASN A 67 -36.30 -11.05 -15.83
C ASN A 67 -37.14 -12.31 -16.08
N ARG A 68 -38.27 -12.18 -16.81
CA ARG A 68 -39.17 -13.32 -17.08
C ARG A 68 -38.48 -14.42 -17.90
N SER A 69 -37.63 -14.04 -18.85
CA SER A 69 -36.86 -14.95 -19.69
C SER A 69 -35.93 -15.82 -18.84
N GLY A 70 -35.14 -15.18 -17.97
CA GLY A 70 -34.27 -15.87 -17.03
C GLY A 70 -35.06 -16.77 -16.07
N PHE A 71 -36.20 -16.30 -15.56
CA PHE A 71 -37.03 -17.09 -14.65
C PHE A 71 -37.61 -18.35 -15.30
N LYS A 72 -37.97 -18.35 -16.59
CA LYS A 72 -38.50 -19.55 -17.26
C LYS A 72 -37.53 -20.73 -17.24
N ILE A 73 -36.22 -20.48 -17.35
CA ILE A 73 -35.19 -21.53 -17.23
C ILE A 73 -35.20 -22.12 -15.81
N LEU A 74 -35.21 -21.26 -14.80
CA LEU A 74 -35.23 -21.66 -13.39
C LEU A 74 -36.53 -22.40 -13.02
N SER A 75 -37.69 -21.92 -13.50
CA SER A 75 -39.00 -22.54 -13.34
C SER A 75 -39.06 -23.94 -13.97
N ALA A 76 -38.47 -24.12 -15.16
CA ALA A 76 -38.40 -25.44 -15.79
C ALA A 76 -37.57 -26.44 -14.98
N VAL A 77 -36.44 -26.00 -14.38
CA VAL A 77 -35.65 -26.84 -13.46
C VAL A 77 -36.45 -27.15 -12.19
N HIS A 78 -37.12 -26.18 -11.57
CA HIS A 78 -37.99 -26.43 -10.42
C HIS A 78 -39.14 -27.40 -10.71
N LYS A 79 -39.67 -27.40 -11.94
CA LYS A 79 -40.73 -28.33 -12.37
C LYS A 79 -40.18 -29.74 -12.58
N ALA A 80 -39.00 -29.88 -13.17
CA ALA A 80 -38.36 -31.17 -13.39
C ALA A 80 -37.74 -31.78 -12.11
N ARG A 81 -37.35 -30.93 -11.16
CA ARG A 81 -36.74 -31.30 -9.88
C ARG A 81 -37.56 -30.75 -8.70
N PRO A 82 -38.74 -31.34 -8.43
CA PRO A 82 -39.59 -30.90 -7.32
C PRO A 82 -38.92 -31.07 -5.95
N ASP A 83 -37.91 -31.94 -5.86
CA ASP A 83 -37.06 -32.15 -4.68
C ASP A 83 -36.14 -30.95 -4.38
N LEU A 84 -35.81 -30.13 -5.37
CA LEU A 84 -34.91 -28.98 -5.21
C LEU A 84 -35.70 -27.67 -5.08
N ASN A 85 -35.47 -26.97 -3.96
CA ASN A 85 -36.20 -25.74 -3.62
C ASN A 85 -35.50 -24.48 -4.11
N VAL A 86 -34.24 -24.55 -4.51
CA VAL A 86 -33.48 -23.39 -4.98
C VAL A 86 -32.80 -23.69 -6.30
N THR A 87 -32.88 -22.76 -7.23
CA THR A 87 -32.06 -22.75 -8.45
C THR A 87 -31.37 -21.40 -8.58
N CYS A 88 -30.09 -21.41 -8.93
CA CYS A 88 -29.34 -20.17 -9.18
C CYS A 88 -28.52 -20.26 -10.46
N HIS A 89 -28.43 -19.13 -11.16
CA HIS A 89 -27.75 -18.98 -12.43
C HIS A 89 -26.92 -17.70 -12.43
N VAL A 90 -25.68 -17.75 -12.95
CA VAL A 90 -24.80 -16.59 -13.11
C VAL A 90 -24.01 -16.65 -14.41
N HIS A 91 -23.54 -15.49 -14.83
CA HIS A 91 -22.63 -15.27 -15.96
C HIS A 91 -21.21 -15.02 -15.45
N SER A 92 -20.72 -15.87 -14.55
CA SER A 92 -19.39 -15.73 -13.97
C SER A 92 -18.28 -15.88 -15.03
N VAL A 93 -17.15 -15.20 -14.83
CA VAL A 93 -16.07 -15.11 -15.84
C VAL A 93 -15.54 -16.50 -16.22
N TRP A 94 -15.20 -17.33 -15.24
CA TRP A 94 -14.59 -18.64 -15.48
C TRP A 94 -15.61 -19.67 -15.95
N GLY A 95 -16.82 -19.62 -15.39
CA GLY A 95 -17.97 -20.38 -15.87
C GLY A 95 -18.26 -20.14 -17.35
N LYS A 96 -18.31 -18.87 -17.79
CA LYS A 96 -18.45 -18.51 -19.20
C LYS A 96 -17.28 -19.04 -20.04
N ALA A 97 -16.05 -18.82 -19.59
CA ALA A 97 -14.84 -19.25 -20.30
C ALA A 97 -14.84 -20.76 -20.57
N LEU A 98 -15.05 -21.58 -19.53
CA LEU A 98 -15.09 -23.03 -19.69
C LEU A 98 -16.33 -23.50 -20.46
N SER A 99 -17.48 -22.82 -20.29
CA SER A 99 -18.70 -23.18 -21.01
C SER A 99 -18.55 -23.09 -22.53
N ALA A 100 -17.66 -22.22 -23.03
CA ALA A 100 -17.38 -22.11 -24.45
C ALA A 100 -16.73 -23.37 -25.04
N LEU A 101 -16.14 -24.24 -24.19
CA LEU A 101 -15.50 -25.48 -24.60
C LEU A 101 -16.47 -26.67 -24.71
N GLY A 102 -17.70 -26.55 -24.18
CA GLY A 102 -18.73 -27.60 -24.32
C GLY A 102 -18.41 -28.96 -23.65
N ARG A 103 -17.51 -28.99 -22.66
CA ARG A 103 -17.04 -30.20 -21.97
C ARG A 103 -17.39 -30.20 -20.48
N LYS A 104 -17.45 -31.42 -19.90
CA LYS A 104 -17.63 -31.61 -18.45
C LYS A 104 -16.36 -31.21 -17.68
N LEU A 105 -16.52 -30.95 -16.39
CA LEU A 105 -15.42 -30.75 -15.46
C LEU A 105 -14.65 -32.05 -15.28
N ASP A 106 -13.33 -31.92 -15.27
CA ASP A 106 -12.43 -33.04 -14.96
C ASP A 106 -12.11 -33.07 -13.46
N MET A 107 -11.94 -34.26 -12.90
CA MET A 107 -11.66 -34.46 -11.48
C MET A 107 -10.19 -34.14 -11.18
N LEU A 108 -9.80 -32.88 -11.28
CA LEU A 108 -8.40 -32.44 -11.15
C LEU A 108 -7.94 -32.27 -9.69
N ASN A 109 -8.88 -32.13 -8.76
CA ASN A 109 -8.63 -31.91 -7.35
C ASN A 109 -9.86 -32.32 -6.52
N GLN A 110 -9.70 -32.33 -5.20
CA GLN A 110 -10.73 -32.74 -4.24
C GLN A 110 -12.04 -31.93 -4.38
N ASP A 111 -11.94 -30.63 -4.69
CA ASP A 111 -13.11 -29.76 -4.87
C ASP A 111 -13.91 -30.14 -6.13
N ALA A 112 -13.22 -30.49 -7.22
CA ALA A 112 -13.86 -30.97 -8.44
C ALA A 112 -14.68 -32.25 -8.21
N CYS A 113 -14.27 -33.10 -7.27
CA CYS A 113 -14.98 -34.33 -6.92
C CYS A 113 -16.40 -34.10 -6.38
N ILE A 114 -16.76 -32.90 -5.89
CA ILE A 114 -18.16 -32.55 -5.54
C ILE A 114 -19.09 -32.63 -6.76
N PHE A 115 -18.52 -32.49 -7.97
CA PHE A 115 -19.24 -32.58 -9.23
C PHE A 115 -19.11 -33.95 -9.92
N TYR A 116 -18.45 -34.93 -9.29
CA TYR A 116 -18.33 -36.29 -9.82
C TYR A 116 -19.71 -36.92 -10.01
N ASN A 117 -20.09 -37.21 -11.26
CA ASN A 117 -21.43 -37.68 -11.65
C ASN A 117 -22.61 -36.85 -11.08
N ASN A 118 -22.37 -35.57 -10.81
CA ASN A 118 -23.32 -34.63 -10.21
C ASN A 118 -23.49 -33.34 -11.03
N HIS A 119 -22.98 -33.32 -12.26
CA HIS A 119 -23.18 -32.25 -13.22
C HIS A 119 -23.18 -32.74 -14.68
N ASP A 120 -23.76 -31.91 -15.57
CA ASP A 120 -23.69 -32.13 -17.02
C ASP A 120 -23.47 -30.81 -17.79
N VAL A 121 -23.39 -30.92 -19.12
CA VAL A 121 -23.29 -29.80 -20.06
C VAL A 121 -24.52 -29.78 -20.95
N TYR A 122 -25.26 -28.68 -20.91
CA TYR A 122 -26.26 -28.38 -21.93
C TYR A 122 -25.58 -27.75 -23.15
N ARG A 123 -25.61 -28.46 -24.28
CA ARG A 123 -24.78 -28.15 -25.47
C ARG A 123 -25.45 -27.30 -26.55
N ASN A 124 -26.67 -26.82 -26.30
CA ASN A 124 -27.45 -26.11 -27.31
C ASN A 124 -27.68 -24.66 -26.89
N PHE A 125 -26.89 -23.72 -27.38
CA PHE A 125 -27.11 -22.29 -27.15
C PHE A 125 -28.21 -21.76 -28.09
N GLY A 126 -29.42 -21.51 -27.57
CA GLY A 126 -30.58 -21.09 -28.35
C GLY A 126 -30.71 -19.58 -28.57
N GLY A 127 -29.85 -18.77 -27.94
CA GLY A 127 -30.00 -17.31 -27.87
C GLY A 127 -31.14 -16.87 -26.95
N VAL A 128 -31.25 -15.55 -26.72
CA VAL A 128 -32.19 -14.97 -25.72
C VAL A 128 -33.68 -15.14 -26.11
N ALA A 129 -33.99 -15.49 -27.35
CA ALA A 129 -35.33 -15.36 -27.95
C ALA A 129 -36.25 -16.60 -27.85
N VAL A 130 -35.79 -17.77 -27.36
CA VAL A 130 -36.58 -19.04 -27.39
C VAL A 130 -36.78 -19.63 -25.99
N GLU A 131 -37.40 -18.84 -25.11
CA GLU A 131 -37.34 -19.04 -23.65
C GLU A 131 -38.07 -20.29 -23.11
N THR A 132 -39.23 -20.65 -23.65
CA THR A 132 -40.04 -21.75 -23.11
C THR A 132 -39.52 -23.12 -23.55
N GLU A 133 -39.04 -23.22 -24.78
CA GLU A 133 -38.47 -24.46 -25.33
C GLU A 133 -37.05 -24.71 -24.77
N GLU A 134 -36.26 -23.65 -24.60
CA GLU A 134 -34.93 -23.73 -24.00
C GLU A 134 -35.01 -24.18 -22.53
N GLY A 135 -35.93 -23.63 -21.72
CA GLY A 135 -36.11 -24.07 -20.34
C GLY A 135 -36.39 -25.57 -20.22
N GLY A 136 -37.24 -26.12 -21.08
CA GLY A 136 -37.52 -27.56 -21.11
C GLY A 136 -36.31 -28.42 -21.52
N LYS A 137 -35.51 -27.94 -22.47
CA LYS A 137 -34.26 -28.61 -22.90
C LYS A 137 -33.19 -28.58 -21.81
N VAL A 138 -33.02 -27.45 -21.11
CA VAL A 138 -32.14 -27.32 -19.95
C VAL A 138 -32.59 -28.27 -18.85
N ALA A 139 -33.89 -28.29 -18.51
CA ALA A 139 -34.42 -29.19 -17.50
C ALA A 139 -34.21 -30.68 -17.84
N LYS A 140 -34.39 -31.06 -19.11
CA LYS A 140 -34.09 -32.42 -19.60
C LYS A 140 -32.61 -32.77 -19.46
N ALA A 141 -31.72 -31.86 -19.83
CA ALA A 141 -30.27 -32.04 -19.67
C ALA A 141 -29.86 -32.08 -18.19
N PHE A 142 -30.62 -31.42 -17.31
CA PHE A 142 -30.34 -31.38 -15.87
C PHE A 142 -30.58 -32.76 -15.27
N GLY A 143 -31.59 -33.45 -15.78
CA GLY A 143 -31.84 -34.84 -15.44
C GLY A 143 -32.22 -35.04 -13.97
N PRO A 144 -32.39 -36.30 -13.56
CA PRO A 144 -32.93 -36.62 -12.23
C PRO A 144 -31.90 -36.48 -11.10
N THR A 145 -30.60 -36.50 -11.41
CA THR A 145 -29.55 -36.64 -10.40
C THR A 145 -28.66 -35.41 -10.25
N ASN A 146 -28.39 -34.67 -11.33
CA ASN A 146 -27.41 -33.57 -11.28
C ASN A 146 -27.88 -32.44 -10.37
N ARG A 147 -26.92 -31.71 -9.79
CA ARG A 147 -27.17 -30.52 -8.99
C ARG A 147 -26.51 -29.26 -9.56
N ALA A 148 -25.72 -29.41 -10.61
CA ALA A 148 -25.10 -28.31 -11.33
C ALA A 148 -25.03 -28.61 -12.83
N MET A 149 -24.87 -27.58 -13.65
CA MET A 149 -24.75 -27.71 -15.09
C MET A 149 -24.03 -26.52 -15.71
N ILE A 150 -23.23 -26.84 -16.72
CA ILE A 150 -22.62 -25.86 -17.64
C ILE A 150 -23.59 -25.63 -18.80
N LEU A 151 -23.98 -24.39 -19.03
CA LEU A 151 -24.75 -23.97 -20.19
C LEU A 151 -23.76 -23.50 -21.26
N GLN A 152 -23.56 -24.30 -22.32
CA GLN A 152 -22.55 -24.03 -23.35
C GLN A 152 -22.73 -22.61 -23.93
N ASN A 153 -21.62 -21.86 -24.01
CA ASN A 153 -21.57 -20.45 -24.43
C ASN A 153 -22.40 -19.45 -23.60
N HIS A 154 -22.90 -19.82 -22.42
CA HIS A 154 -23.81 -18.98 -21.63
C HIS A 154 -23.33 -18.76 -20.19
N GLY A 155 -23.12 -19.82 -19.41
CA GLY A 155 -22.76 -19.68 -18.00
C GLY A 155 -23.07 -20.92 -17.18
N LEU A 156 -23.31 -20.74 -15.88
CA LEU A 156 -23.52 -21.84 -14.94
C LEU A 156 -24.91 -21.79 -14.33
N ILE A 157 -25.49 -22.96 -14.07
CA ILE A 157 -26.73 -23.12 -13.28
C ILE A 157 -26.53 -24.22 -12.25
N SER A 158 -27.04 -24.02 -11.04
CA SER A 158 -27.06 -25.04 -9.99
C SER A 158 -28.40 -25.07 -9.26
N ALA A 159 -28.63 -26.15 -8.53
CA ALA A 159 -29.82 -26.36 -7.75
C ALA A 159 -29.53 -27.08 -6.42
N GLY A 160 -30.37 -26.83 -5.42
CA GLY A 160 -30.20 -27.41 -4.08
C GLY A 160 -31.47 -27.41 -3.24
N TYR A 161 -31.43 -28.14 -2.14
CA TYR A 161 -32.54 -28.23 -1.18
C TYR A 161 -32.77 -26.91 -0.43
N ASN A 162 -31.73 -26.09 -0.30
CA ASN A 162 -31.77 -24.76 0.28
C ASN A 162 -30.82 -23.81 -0.45
N VAL A 163 -30.86 -22.52 -0.06
CA VAL A 163 -30.09 -21.46 -0.72
C VAL A 163 -28.59 -21.67 -0.59
N GLY A 164 -28.13 -22.10 0.59
CA GLY A 164 -26.70 -22.25 0.84
C GLY A 164 -26.08 -23.32 -0.04
N GLU A 165 -26.73 -24.47 -0.14
CA GLU A 165 -26.26 -25.56 -0.99
C GLU A 165 -26.18 -25.17 -2.47
N ALA A 166 -27.26 -24.60 -3.02
CA ALA A 166 -27.30 -24.21 -4.43
C ALA A 166 -26.21 -23.16 -4.75
N CYS A 167 -26.11 -22.12 -3.91
CA CYS A 167 -25.16 -21.03 -4.14
C CYS A 167 -23.71 -21.44 -3.91
N PHE A 168 -23.43 -22.34 -2.94
CA PHE A 168 -22.10 -22.89 -2.77
C PHE A 168 -21.69 -23.78 -3.94
N LEU A 169 -22.59 -24.66 -4.43
CA LEU A 169 -22.34 -25.46 -5.63
C LEU A 169 -22.00 -24.58 -6.83
N LEU A 170 -22.77 -23.51 -7.07
CA LEU A 170 -22.49 -22.61 -8.19
C LEU A 170 -21.14 -21.90 -8.05
N ARG A 171 -20.82 -21.40 -6.85
CA ARG A 171 -19.54 -20.74 -6.56
C ARG A 171 -18.36 -21.69 -6.72
N LEU A 172 -18.49 -22.90 -6.19
CA LEU A 172 -17.46 -23.93 -6.28
C LEU A 172 -17.25 -24.36 -7.73
N MET A 173 -18.34 -24.48 -8.51
CA MET A 173 -18.26 -24.84 -9.92
C MET A 173 -17.46 -23.80 -10.71
N ASP A 174 -17.68 -22.50 -10.47
CA ASP A 174 -16.89 -21.44 -11.09
C ASP A 174 -15.41 -21.51 -10.71
N LYS A 175 -15.11 -21.84 -9.44
CA LYS A 175 -13.71 -22.01 -8.98
C LYS A 175 -13.04 -23.22 -9.62
N VAL A 176 -13.77 -24.32 -9.80
CA VAL A 176 -13.28 -25.51 -10.52
C VAL A 176 -13.06 -25.18 -11.99
N CYS A 177 -13.94 -24.37 -12.62
CA CYS A 177 -13.73 -23.86 -13.98
C CYS A 177 -12.43 -23.03 -14.08
N GLU A 178 -12.16 -22.14 -13.11
CA GLU A 178 -10.92 -21.37 -13.06
C GLU A 178 -9.69 -22.28 -13.00
N THR A 179 -9.69 -23.24 -12.07
CA THR A 179 -8.59 -24.19 -11.92
C THR A 179 -8.38 -24.98 -13.20
N GLN A 180 -9.44 -25.49 -13.80
CA GLN A 180 -9.35 -26.26 -15.04
C GLN A 180 -8.79 -25.43 -16.21
N VAL A 181 -9.23 -24.19 -16.40
CA VAL A 181 -8.68 -23.30 -17.46
C VAL A 181 -7.19 -23.04 -17.25
N LYS A 182 -6.75 -22.81 -16.00
CA LYS A 182 -5.33 -22.60 -15.68
C LYS A 182 -4.51 -23.87 -15.89
N THR A 183 -5.02 -25.03 -15.46
CA THR A 183 -4.37 -26.32 -15.68
C THR A 183 -4.25 -26.63 -17.17
N ASP A 184 -5.32 -26.45 -17.94
CA ASP A 184 -5.33 -26.70 -19.39
C ASP A 184 -4.34 -25.76 -20.12
N SER A 185 -4.16 -24.52 -19.64
CA SER A 185 -3.19 -23.57 -20.21
C SER A 185 -1.74 -24.02 -20.03
N VAL A 186 -1.40 -24.60 -18.87
CA VAL A 186 -0.06 -25.15 -18.60
C VAL A 186 0.12 -26.47 -19.34
N TYR A 187 -0.90 -27.33 -19.36
CA TYR A 187 -0.89 -28.61 -20.09
C TYR A 187 -0.62 -28.43 -21.59
N ALA A 188 -1.15 -27.35 -22.20
CA ALA A 188 -0.92 -27.02 -23.60
C ALA A 188 0.56 -26.80 -23.98
N SER A 189 1.46 -26.60 -23.01
CA SER A 189 2.91 -26.49 -23.26
C SER A 189 3.57 -27.82 -23.62
N GLY A 190 2.93 -28.95 -23.33
CA GLY A 190 3.51 -30.29 -23.52
C GLY A 190 4.61 -30.67 -22.51
N LEU A 191 4.91 -29.80 -21.54
CA LEU A 191 5.96 -30.03 -20.54
C LEU A 191 5.50 -30.86 -19.33
N TYR A 192 4.19 -31.00 -19.15
CA TYR A 192 3.60 -31.64 -17.97
C TYR A 192 2.42 -32.51 -18.36
N ASP A 193 2.30 -33.67 -17.70
CA ASP A 193 1.16 -34.55 -17.87
C ASP A 193 -0.06 -34.06 -17.08
N ARG A 194 -1.24 -34.28 -17.64
CA ARG A 194 -2.50 -34.04 -16.97
C ARG A 194 -2.88 -35.25 -16.14
N ILE A 195 -2.89 -35.10 -14.82
CA ILE A 195 -3.30 -36.14 -13.88
C ILE A 195 -4.71 -35.84 -13.37
N VAL A 196 -5.61 -36.82 -13.50
CA VAL A 196 -6.98 -36.76 -12.96
C VAL A 196 -7.11 -37.76 -11.81
N ILE A 197 -7.92 -37.41 -10.82
CA ILE A 197 -8.33 -38.32 -9.74
C ILE A 197 -9.16 -39.43 -10.36
N LEU A 198 -8.83 -40.68 -10.04
CA LEU A 198 -9.52 -41.85 -10.57
C LEU A 198 -10.93 -41.98 -9.98
N ASP A 199 -11.77 -42.78 -10.65
CA ASP A 199 -13.18 -42.91 -10.34
C ASP A 199 -13.46 -43.35 -8.90
N GLU A 200 -12.64 -44.25 -8.33
CA GLU A 200 -12.82 -44.75 -6.98
C GLU A 200 -12.63 -43.65 -5.93
N GLU A 201 -11.53 -42.91 -5.99
CA GLU A 201 -11.20 -41.81 -5.09
C GLU A 201 -12.15 -40.61 -5.30
N ALA A 202 -12.52 -40.32 -6.55
CA ALA A 202 -13.49 -39.27 -6.85
C ALA A 202 -14.88 -39.60 -6.28
N SER A 203 -15.30 -40.86 -6.40
CA SER A 203 -16.56 -41.38 -5.85
C SER A 203 -16.56 -41.40 -4.32
N PHE A 204 -15.45 -41.80 -3.70
CA PHE A 204 -15.28 -41.73 -2.24
C PHE A 204 -15.36 -40.28 -1.74
N THR A 205 -14.61 -39.38 -2.38
CA THR A 205 -14.58 -37.96 -2.03
C THR A 205 -15.96 -37.32 -2.19
N TYR A 206 -16.65 -37.59 -3.30
CA TYR A 206 -18.02 -37.12 -3.53
C TYR A 206 -18.96 -37.52 -2.38
N ARG A 207 -18.96 -38.79 -1.97
CA ARG A 207 -19.80 -39.28 -0.86
C ARG A 207 -19.48 -38.57 0.46
N ALA A 208 -18.22 -38.23 0.69
CA ALA A 208 -17.79 -37.55 1.90
C ALA A 208 -18.13 -36.04 1.90
N THR A 209 -18.00 -35.36 0.77
CA THR A 209 -18.02 -33.89 0.71
C THR A 209 -19.27 -33.28 0.09
N ALA A 210 -20.02 -34.01 -0.76
CA ALA A 210 -21.20 -33.49 -1.45
C ALA A 210 -22.52 -33.65 -0.66
N THR A 211 -22.44 -33.93 0.65
CA THR A 211 -23.63 -34.03 1.51
C THR A 211 -24.28 -32.66 1.71
N SER A 212 -25.62 -32.63 1.84
CA SER A 212 -26.38 -31.38 2.03
C SER A 212 -25.88 -30.55 3.22
N SER A 213 -25.59 -31.21 4.36
CA SER A 213 -25.05 -30.54 5.54
C SER A 213 -23.68 -29.91 5.28
N ASN A 214 -22.80 -30.60 4.54
CA ASN A 214 -21.47 -30.07 4.25
C ASN A 214 -21.52 -28.90 3.27
N LEU A 215 -22.33 -29.01 2.20
CA LEU A 215 -22.53 -27.92 1.24
C LEU A 215 -23.18 -26.69 1.89
N TYR A 216 -24.15 -26.89 2.80
CA TYR A 216 -24.75 -25.82 3.56
C TYR A 216 -23.76 -25.16 4.53
N ALA A 217 -23.03 -25.96 5.32
CA ALA A 217 -22.02 -25.45 6.25
C ALA A 217 -20.90 -24.67 5.53
N SER A 218 -20.49 -25.15 4.35
CA SER A 218 -19.50 -24.47 3.51
C SER A 218 -19.99 -23.12 2.97
N PHE A 219 -21.30 -22.97 2.77
CA PHE A 219 -21.90 -21.67 2.46
C PHE A 219 -22.03 -20.78 3.70
N CYS A 220 -22.36 -21.37 4.86
CA CYS A 220 -22.58 -20.63 6.09
C CYS A 220 -21.35 -19.84 6.52
N SER A 221 -20.14 -20.33 6.30
CA SER A 221 -18.91 -19.57 6.59
C SER A 221 -18.85 -18.23 5.82
N ASP A 222 -19.11 -18.26 4.51
CA ASP A 222 -19.18 -17.07 3.66
C ASP A 222 -20.39 -16.18 4.04
N TYR A 223 -21.51 -16.79 4.38
CA TYR A 223 -22.73 -16.08 4.78
C TYR A 223 -22.58 -15.37 6.11
N GLU A 224 -21.98 -16.02 7.10
CA GLU A 224 -21.64 -15.47 8.41
C GLU A 224 -20.72 -14.27 8.24
N LEU A 225 -19.66 -14.39 7.43
CA LEU A 225 -18.82 -13.24 7.09
C LEU A 225 -19.63 -12.10 6.45
N GLN A 226 -20.53 -12.43 5.51
CA GLN A 226 -21.34 -11.43 4.80
C GLN A 226 -22.36 -10.71 5.69
N ILE A 227 -22.86 -11.36 6.76
CA ILE A 227 -23.82 -10.76 7.70
C ILE A 227 -23.15 -10.13 8.93
N THR A 228 -21.99 -10.64 9.37
CA THR A 228 -21.23 -10.12 10.52
C THR A 228 -20.33 -8.95 10.13
N ASN A 229 -19.83 -8.95 8.90
CA ASN A 229 -19.15 -7.84 8.27
C ASN A 229 -19.99 -7.33 7.08
N PRO A 230 -21.14 -6.68 7.33
CA PRO A 230 -21.93 -6.06 6.27
C PRO A 230 -21.19 -4.78 5.88
N ALA A 231 -20.07 -4.93 5.18
CA ALA A 231 -19.33 -3.85 4.53
C ALA A 231 -20.29 -3.14 3.56
N GLY A 232 -21.05 -2.19 4.09
CA GLY A 232 -22.13 -1.50 3.40
C GLY A 232 -23.36 -1.07 4.22
N ARG A 233 -23.62 -1.58 5.44
CA ARG A 233 -24.75 -1.10 6.27
C ARG A 233 -24.29 -0.57 7.64
N LYS A 234 -24.19 0.76 7.73
CA LYS A 234 -24.06 1.49 9.01
C LYS A 234 -25.34 1.30 9.83
N ARG A 235 -25.22 1.02 11.14
CA ARG A 235 -26.39 0.96 12.05
C ARG A 235 -27.04 2.36 12.11
N LYS A 236 -28.38 2.44 12.00
CA LYS A 236 -29.14 3.70 12.12
C LYS A 236 -29.60 3.89 13.56
N ILE A 237 -29.24 5.01 14.19
CA ILE A 237 -29.70 5.42 15.52
C ILE A 237 -30.41 6.77 15.39
N LYS A 238 -31.55 6.95 16.08
CA LYS A 238 -32.26 8.25 16.15
C LYS A 238 -31.41 9.25 16.94
N CYS A 239 -31.03 10.35 16.30
CA CYS A 239 -30.29 11.46 16.93
C CYS A 239 -31.23 12.26 17.86
N ASP A 240 -30.71 12.67 19.02
CA ASP A 240 -31.39 13.59 19.92
C ASP A 240 -31.51 14.99 19.26
N LEU A 241 -32.72 15.54 19.24
CA LEU A 241 -33.18 16.56 18.29
C LEU A 241 -32.71 17.99 18.60
N LEU A 242 -31.83 18.19 19.58
CA LEU A 242 -31.52 19.50 20.15
C LEU A 242 -30.04 19.94 20.08
N LYS A 243 -29.15 19.19 19.41
CA LYS A 243 -27.73 19.56 19.32
C LYS A 243 -27.19 19.57 17.87
N PRO A 244 -26.37 20.58 17.46
CA PRO A 244 -25.80 20.67 16.10
C PRO A 244 -24.81 19.56 15.74
N ALA A 245 -24.24 18.90 16.74
CA ALA A 245 -23.48 17.66 16.61
C ALA A 245 -23.68 16.84 17.89
N CYS A 246 -24.14 15.59 17.76
CA CYS A 246 -24.18 14.67 18.90
C CYS A 246 -22.88 13.84 18.92
N GLY A 247 -22.40 13.50 20.11
CA GLY A 247 -21.18 12.68 20.29
C GLY A 247 -21.24 11.29 19.65
N CYS A 248 -22.42 10.83 19.21
CA CYS A 248 -22.57 9.59 18.46
C CYS A 248 -22.18 9.75 16.98
N CYS A 249 -22.24 10.95 16.40
CA CYS A 249 -21.86 11.21 15.01
C CYS A 249 -20.32 11.27 14.80
N LEU A 250 -19.55 11.39 15.87
CA LEU A 250 -18.07 11.41 15.85
C LEU A 250 -17.44 10.02 15.96
N ARG A 251 -18.24 8.96 16.17
CA ARG A 251 -17.77 7.57 16.15
C ARG A 251 -18.03 6.99 14.77
N SER A 252 -16.98 6.51 14.10
CA SER A 252 -16.90 6.17 12.67
C SER A 252 -17.80 5.02 12.17
N SER A 253 -18.70 4.50 12.99
CA SER A 253 -19.51 3.29 12.71
C SER A 253 -21.02 3.54 12.54
N TYR A 254 -21.50 4.78 12.54
CA TYR A 254 -22.94 5.12 12.42
C TYR A 254 -23.25 6.11 11.28
N GLU A 255 -24.49 6.07 10.75
CA GLU A 255 -24.99 7.01 9.72
C GLU A 255 -26.16 7.83 10.26
N CYS A 256 -26.12 9.15 10.03
CA CYS A 256 -27.17 10.06 10.46
C CYS A 256 -28.44 9.85 9.61
N VAL A 257 -29.60 9.69 10.26
CA VAL A 257 -30.88 9.40 9.59
C VAL A 257 -31.37 10.56 8.70
N TYR A 258 -30.77 11.74 8.79
CA TYR A 258 -31.11 12.94 8.01
C TYR A 258 -30.23 13.17 6.77
N GLY A 259 -29.44 12.17 6.34
CA GLY A 259 -28.54 12.30 5.18
C GLY A 259 -29.16 13.07 3.99
N VAL A 260 -28.47 14.12 3.53
CA VAL A 260 -28.66 14.92 2.29
C VAL A 260 -30.10 15.36 1.93
N ARG A 261 -31.13 15.18 2.78
CA ARG A 261 -32.50 15.67 2.53
C ARG A 261 -33.04 16.53 3.68
N ALA A 262 -33.41 17.75 3.29
CA ALA A 262 -34.21 18.80 3.92
C ALA A 262 -34.43 18.75 5.44
N ILE A 263 -33.91 19.79 6.11
CA ILE A 263 -34.28 20.21 7.46
C ILE A 263 -35.82 20.40 7.55
N PRO A 264 -36.52 19.93 8.59
CA PRO A 264 -37.98 20.09 8.72
C PRO A 264 -38.40 21.58 8.73
N LYS A 265 -39.55 21.90 8.12
CA LYS A 265 -40.07 23.29 7.97
C LYS A 265 -40.19 24.11 9.27
N ASN A 266 -40.14 23.46 10.44
CA ASN A 266 -40.29 24.09 11.76
C ASN A 266 -38.99 24.12 12.59
N PHE A 267 -37.83 23.83 11.99
CA PHE A 267 -36.54 23.94 12.66
C PHE A 267 -36.18 25.42 12.88
N LYS A 268 -36.19 25.88 14.14
CA LYS A 268 -35.77 27.24 14.52
C LYS A 268 -34.43 27.18 15.25
N LEU A 269 -33.40 27.80 14.66
CA LEU A 269 -32.13 28.07 15.32
C LEU A 269 -32.34 29.17 16.37
N HIS A 270 -32.22 28.85 17.65
CA HIS A 270 -32.08 29.88 18.67
C HIS A 270 -30.64 30.39 18.67
N LYS A 271 -30.47 31.68 18.38
CA LYS A 271 -29.19 32.37 18.38
C LYS A 271 -28.66 32.40 19.81
N LEU A 272 -27.69 31.53 20.11
CA LEU A 272 -26.88 31.67 21.32
C LEU A 272 -26.06 32.94 21.18
N ALA A 273 -26.34 33.94 22.02
CA ALA A 273 -25.59 35.16 22.07
C ALA A 273 -24.19 34.86 22.64
N HIS A 274 -23.15 34.86 21.80
CA HIS A 274 -21.82 35.34 22.17
C HIS A 274 -20.91 35.60 20.97
N ARG A 275 -20.49 36.88 20.92
CA ARG A 275 -19.35 37.58 20.29
C ARG A 275 -19.21 37.55 18.75
N PRO A 276 -19.02 38.74 18.12
CA PRO A 276 -19.00 38.90 16.68
C PRO A 276 -17.68 38.40 16.07
N ILE A 277 -17.78 37.48 15.12
CA ILE A 277 -16.74 37.17 14.16
C ILE A 277 -16.71 38.32 13.15
N ARG A 278 -15.60 39.08 13.11
CA ARG A 278 -15.35 40.04 12.03
C ARG A 278 -14.96 39.28 10.78
N PHE A 279 -15.74 39.44 9.71
CA PHE A 279 -15.26 39.24 8.35
C PHE A 279 -14.26 40.35 8.04
N VAL A 280 -13.07 39.99 7.58
CA VAL A 280 -12.14 40.95 6.96
C VAL A 280 -12.38 40.86 5.46
N GLU A 281 -12.76 41.99 4.87
CA GLU A 281 -12.80 42.16 3.43
C GLU A 281 -11.42 41.89 2.78
N PRO A 282 -11.37 41.47 1.51
CA PRO A 282 -10.15 41.06 0.83
C PRO A 282 -9.34 42.28 0.38
N ASN A 283 -8.83 43.08 1.32
CA ASN A 283 -7.80 44.07 1.04
C ASN A 283 -6.86 44.24 2.23
N SER A 284 -5.57 44.01 1.97
CA SER A 284 -4.40 44.38 2.78
C SER A 284 -4.18 43.67 4.13
N ILE A 285 -3.65 42.43 4.15
CA ILE A 285 -2.95 41.94 5.36
C ILE A 285 -1.65 41.19 5.01
N ASN A 286 -0.56 41.86 5.30
CA ASN A 286 0.84 41.40 5.34
C ASN A 286 1.00 40.07 6.12
N LEU A 287 1.46 39.02 5.45
CA LEU A 287 1.63 37.65 5.96
C LEU A 287 2.74 37.46 7.02
N ARG A 288 3.44 38.51 7.47
CA ARG A 288 4.64 38.38 8.34
C ARG A 288 4.38 38.37 9.85
N ARG A 289 3.17 38.67 10.36
CA ARG A 289 2.96 38.92 11.80
C ARG A 289 2.17 37.89 12.60
N LYS A 290 1.84 36.71 12.04
CA LYS A 290 1.05 35.68 12.76
C LYS A 290 1.80 34.37 13.05
N ILE A 291 3.12 34.38 13.01
CA ILE A 291 3.96 33.21 13.37
C ILE A 291 4.27 33.15 14.87
N THR A 292 3.94 34.19 15.67
CA THR A 292 4.45 34.33 17.05
C THR A 292 3.44 34.09 18.18
N LEU A 293 2.23 33.56 17.94
CA LEU A 293 1.19 33.47 19.01
C LEU A 293 0.45 32.12 19.10
N LEU A 294 1.11 31.01 18.78
CA LEU A 294 0.59 29.66 19.08
C LEU A 294 1.68 28.75 19.70
N SER A 295 2.71 29.34 20.32
CA SER A 295 3.85 28.62 20.90
C SER A 295 3.73 28.36 22.41
N GLU A 296 2.66 28.76 23.09
CA GLU A 296 2.53 28.58 24.53
C GLU A 296 1.13 28.05 24.86
N ASP A 297 1.10 27.07 25.77
CA ASP A 297 -0.08 26.49 26.43
C ASP A 297 -0.93 25.45 25.66
N ALA A 298 -0.35 24.26 25.52
CA ALA A 298 -1.13 23.02 25.65
C ALA A 298 -0.25 21.94 26.29
N ASP A 299 -0.25 21.90 27.63
CA ASP A 299 0.16 20.75 28.41
C ASP A 299 -0.61 19.51 27.95
N LEU A 300 0.08 18.68 27.16
CA LEU A 300 -0.30 17.30 26.90
C LEU A 300 0.90 16.46 27.32
N GLU A 301 0.81 15.93 28.55
CA GLU A 301 1.58 14.76 28.97
C GLU A 301 1.58 13.74 27.82
N LEU A 302 2.77 13.26 27.47
CA LEU A 302 3.00 12.27 26.45
C LEU A 302 2.49 10.90 26.92
N GLU A 303 1.18 10.73 26.97
CA GLU A 303 0.61 9.39 26.85
C GLU A 303 0.73 8.97 25.37
N PRO A 304 1.41 7.84 25.05
CA PRO A 304 1.31 7.27 23.72
C PRO A 304 -0.17 7.07 23.39
N THR A 305 -0.57 7.47 22.17
CA THR A 305 -1.96 7.32 21.73
C THR A 305 -2.42 5.89 21.97
N LYS A 306 -3.71 5.70 22.25
CA LYS A 306 -4.31 4.37 22.50
C LYS A 306 -3.95 3.35 21.40
N GLU A 307 -3.75 3.83 20.17
CA GLU A 307 -3.32 3.04 19.00
C GLU A 307 -1.82 2.70 19.00
N ALA A 308 -0.94 3.57 19.50
CA ALA A 308 0.46 3.25 19.76
C ALA A 308 0.62 2.33 20.97
N ARG A 309 -0.29 2.41 21.94
CA ARG A 309 -0.42 1.42 23.02
C ARG A 309 -0.83 0.08 22.43
N GLU A 310 -1.82 0.00 21.54
CA GLU A 310 -2.41 -1.24 21.01
C GLU A 310 -1.58 -1.99 19.94
N ASP A 311 -0.33 -1.61 19.67
CA ASP A 311 0.57 -2.40 18.81
C ASP A 311 0.94 -3.73 19.48
N ALA A 312 0.09 -4.74 19.25
CA ALA A 312 0.20 -6.08 19.81
C ALA A 312 1.47 -6.81 19.36
N LEU A 313 2.02 -6.48 18.18
CA LEU A 313 3.28 -7.03 17.69
C LEU A 313 4.47 -6.42 18.43
N PHE A 314 4.46 -5.10 18.64
CA PHE A 314 5.50 -4.41 19.41
C PHE A 314 5.51 -4.82 20.90
N ARG A 315 4.33 -4.98 21.53
CA ARG A 315 4.27 -5.50 22.91
C ARG A 315 4.72 -6.95 23.01
N LYS A 316 4.35 -7.79 22.03
CA LYS A 316 4.77 -9.20 22.00
C LYS A 316 6.28 -9.30 21.84
N TYR A 317 6.89 -8.47 21.00
CA TYR A 317 8.34 -8.31 20.83
C TYR A 317 9.05 -7.87 22.12
N LEU A 318 8.52 -6.86 22.83
CA LEU A 318 9.07 -6.41 24.12
C LEU A 318 8.94 -7.48 25.21
N GLN A 319 7.85 -8.26 25.19
CA GLN A 319 7.61 -9.36 26.12
C GLN A 319 8.49 -10.59 25.82
N THR A 320 8.73 -10.94 24.56
CA THR A 320 9.66 -12.04 24.19
C THR A 320 11.12 -11.72 24.47
N LEU A 321 11.50 -10.43 24.54
CA LEU A 321 12.83 -10.00 24.94
C LEU A 321 13.05 -9.93 26.46
N GLY A 322 12.02 -10.14 27.28
CA GLY A 322 12.11 -10.07 28.75
C GLY A 322 12.23 -8.63 29.30
N TRP A 323 11.81 -7.62 28.54
CA TRP A 323 12.03 -6.22 28.90
C TRP A 323 10.86 -5.65 29.71
N HIS A 324 11.05 -5.55 31.03
CA HIS A 324 10.13 -4.86 31.94
C HIS A 324 10.44 -3.35 31.98
N LEU A 325 9.39 -2.52 31.89
CA LEU A 325 9.46 -1.06 32.05
C LEU A 325 9.80 -0.70 33.51
N GLY A 326 11.09 -0.54 33.82
CA GLY A 326 11.56 -0.01 35.09
C GLY A 326 12.85 0.80 34.93
N GLY A 327 12.97 1.93 35.65
CA GLY A 327 14.19 2.69 35.98
C GLY A 327 15.25 2.94 34.88
N TYR A 328 15.44 4.23 34.53
CA TYR A 328 16.37 4.81 33.53
C TYR A 328 17.86 4.40 33.61
N SER A 329 18.28 3.53 34.54
CA SER A 329 19.64 3.00 34.66
C SER A 329 19.77 1.48 34.40
N SER A 330 18.67 0.80 34.05
CA SER A 330 18.66 -0.66 33.81
C SER A 330 18.59 -1.07 32.34
N TRP A 331 18.66 -0.12 31.41
CA TRP A 331 18.19 -0.29 30.03
C TRP A 331 19.23 -0.84 29.05
N MET A 332 20.50 -0.85 29.40
CA MET A 332 21.55 -1.57 28.67
C MET A 332 22.36 -2.42 29.66
N LEU A 333 22.13 -3.73 29.64
CA LEU A 333 22.89 -4.68 30.46
C LEU A 333 24.39 -4.50 30.19
N GLY A 334 25.15 -4.09 31.22
CA GLY A 334 26.61 -3.97 31.17
C GLY A 334 27.17 -2.62 30.68
N VAL A 335 26.35 -1.56 30.54
CA VAL A 335 26.81 -0.23 30.10
C VAL A 335 26.34 0.86 31.07
N ASP A 336 27.29 1.51 31.75
CA ASP A 336 27.01 2.66 32.62
C ASP A 336 26.80 3.94 31.79
N LEU A 337 25.59 4.51 31.83
CA LEU A 337 25.26 5.76 31.16
C LEU A 337 25.06 6.92 32.14
N SER A 338 25.51 8.11 31.73
CA SER A 338 25.10 9.34 32.40
C SER A 338 23.58 9.57 32.23
N PRO A 339 22.90 10.30 33.15
CA PRO A 339 21.48 10.59 33.00
C PRO A 339 21.13 11.31 31.68
N SER A 340 22.05 12.15 31.20
CA SER A 340 21.90 12.85 29.91
C SER A 340 21.95 11.86 28.74
N ASP A 341 22.96 10.98 28.70
CA ASP A 341 23.10 10.02 27.61
C ASP A 341 22.00 8.96 27.63
N ALA A 342 21.51 8.57 28.81
CA ALA A 342 20.35 7.68 28.95
C ALA A 342 19.08 8.30 28.34
N LEU A 343 18.82 9.58 28.59
CA LEU A 343 17.71 10.32 27.98
C LEU A 343 17.84 10.37 26.44
N LEU A 344 19.04 10.65 25.94
CA LEU A 344 19.29 10.73 24.49
C LEU A 344 19.13 9.36 23.82
N TYR A 345 19.64 8.30 24.44
CA TYR A 345 19.47 6.94 23.94
C TYR A 345 18.00 6.52 23.91
N ASP A 346 17.24 6.84 24.96
CA ASP A 346 15.79 6.59 25.01
C ASP A 346 15.04 7.33 23.90
N ALA A 347 15.36 8.61 23.71
CA ALA A 347 14.79 9.42 22.64
C ALA A 347 15.15 8.87 21.25
N PHE A 348 16.33 8.29 21.09
CA PHE A 348 16.71 7.60 19.86
C PHE A 348 15.87 6.33 19.64
N VAL A 349 15.81 5.43 20.64
CA VAL A 349 15.12 4.13 20.56
C VAL A 349 13.62 4.28 20.39
N LYS A 350 12.96 5.04 21.30
CA LYS A 350 11.50 5.17 21.34
C LYS A 350 10.96 6.28 20.44
N GLY A 351 11.85 7.17 19.99
CA GLY A 351 11.48 8.36 19.23
C GLY A 351 12.00 8.32 17.80
N PHE A 352 13.29 8.59 17.63
CA PHE A 352 13.92 8.74 16.33
C PHE A 352 13.73 7.49 15.45
N MET A 353 14.12 6.31 15.94
CA MET A 353 14.02 5.04 15.19
C MET A 353 12.60 4.70 14.78
N VAL A 354 11.61 4.96 15.65
CA VAL A 354 10.19 4.75 15.34
C VAL A 354 9.70 5.74 14.26
N ALA A 355 10.17 6.98 14.30
CA ALA A 355 9.78 7.99 13.32
C ALA A 355 10.26 7.62 11.90
N ILE A 356 11.47 7.06 11.80
CA ILE A 356 12.14 6.69 10.53
C ILE A 356 11.91 5.24 10.08
N SER A 357 11.05 4.47 10.77
CA SER A 357 10.65 3.10 10.38
C SER A 357 9.24 3.12 9.75
N PRO A 358 9.12 3.40 8.44
CA PRO A 358 7.85 3.81 7.83
C PRO A 358 6.86 2.68 7.53
N GLN A 359 7.32 1.43 7.32
CA GLN A 359 6.50 0.35 6.76
C GLN A 359 6.20 -0.75 7.78
N LEU A 360 5.06 -1.42 7.60
CA LEU A 360 4.81 -2.67 8.30
C LEU A 360 5.62 -3.78 7.62
N ALA A 361 6.64 -4.27 8.31
CA ALA A 361 7.57 -5.28 7.84
C ALA A 361 7.76 -6.36 8.91
N HIS A 362 8.40 -7.46 8.54
CA HIS A 362 8.73 -8.53 9.48
C HIS A 362 9.49 -7.99 10.69
N GLU A 363 9.18 -8.48 11.89
CA GLU A 363 9.71 -7.94 13.15
C GLU A 363 11.25 -7.90 13.20
N ASN A 364 11.89 -8.93 12.65
CA ASN A 364 13.36 -9.04 12.61
C ASN A 364 14.03 -8.16 11.53
N LEU A 365 13.25 -7.56 10.62
CA LEU A 365 13.73 -6.63 9.61
C LEU A 365 13.45 -5.17 10.00
N GLN A 366 12.72 -4.92 11.09
CA GLN A 366 12.46 -3.55 11.53
C GLN A 366 13.79 -2.84 11.81
N PRO A 367 13.98 -1.58 11.37
CA PRO A 367 15.22 -0.84 11.59
C PRO A 367 15.65 -0.80 13.05
N SER A 368 14.70 -0.71 13.98
CA SER A 368 14.95 -0.79 15.42
C SER A 368 15.59 -2.13 15.82
N SER A 369 15.04 -3.26 15.32
CA SER A 369 15.53 -4.61 15.65
C SER A 369 16.94 -4.87 15.12
N VAL A 370 17.33 -4.18 14.06
CA VAL A 370 18.63 -4.34 13.39
C VAL A 370 19.69 -3.38 13.94
N VAL A 371 19.33 -2.11 14.13
CA VAL A 371 20.29 -1.03 14.45
C VAL A 371 20.58 -0.94 15.95
N ILE A 372 19.54 -1.04 16.80
CA ILE A 372 19.68 -0.79 18.24
C ILE A 372 20.64 -1.77 18.92
N PRO A 373 20.59 -3.09 18.67
CA PRO A 373 21.50 -4.05 19.33
C PRO A 373 22.97 -3.75 19.05
N ARG A 374 23.31 -3.16 17.90
CA ARG A 374 24.70 -2.87 17.53
C ARG A 374 25.32 -1.73 18.34
N GLY A 375 24.50 -0.88 18.95
CA GLY A 375 24.98 0.14 19.88
C GLY A 375 25.38 -0.43 21.25
N LEU A 376 24.93 -1.64 21.62
CA LEU A 376 25.32 -2.22 22.90
C LEU A 376 26.83 -2.48 22.95
N ASP A 377 27.36 -3.04 21.87
CA ASP A 377 28.76 -3.49 21.80
C ASP A 377 29.71 -2.44 21.19
N ASN A 378 29.19 -1.30 20.70
CA ASN A 378 29.99 -0.29 20.00
C ASN A 378 29.78 1.13 20.58
N PRO A 379 30.73 1.64 21.40
CA PRO A 379 30.65 2.97 22.00
C PRO A 379 30.57 4.10 20.97
N THR A 380 31.33 4.03 19.88
CA THR A 380 31.33 5.03 18.80
C THR A 380 29.93 5.16 18.18
N LEU A 381 29.27 4.03 17.96
CA LEU A 381 27.92 4.00 17.41
C LEU A 381 26.88 4.57 18.39
N ARG A 382 27.07 4.37 19.71
CA ARG A 382 26.18 5.00 20.71
C ARG A 382 26.23 6.52 20.65
N HIS A 383 27.39 7.13 20.42
CA HIS A 383 27.47 8.59 20.32
C HIS A 383 26.70 9.14 19.10
N VAL A 384 26.67 8.40 18.00
CA VAL A 384 25.80 8.71 16.85
C VAL A 384 24.33 8.62 17.24
N PHE A 385 23.96 7.59 18.01
CA PHE A 385 22.59 7.43 18.50
C PHE A 385 22.18 8.59 19.42
N TYR A 386 23.07 9.07 20.28
CA TYR A 386 22.81 10.25 21.12
C TYR A 386 22.57 11.51 20.29
N ALA A 387 23.36 11.72 19.23
CA ALA A 387 23.16 12.84 18.32
C ALA A 387 21.78 12.78 17.64
N CYS A 388 21.35 11.59 17.23
CA CYS A 388 20.03 11.36 16.65
C CYS A 388 18.89 11.53 17.67
N GLY A 389 19.08 11.06 18.90
CA GLY A 389 18.15 11.27 20.01
C GLY A 389 17.96 12.75 20.36
N ALA A 390 19.06 13.49 20.47
CA ALA A 390 19.04 14.94 20.70
C ALA A 390 18.32 15.66 19.55
N THR A 391 18.59 15.25 18.31
CA THR A 391 17.90 15.75 17.12
C THR A 391 16.39 15.55 17.20
N TYR A 392 15.94 14.38 17.63
CA TYR A 392 14.51 14.11 17.82
C TYR A 392 13.88 14.98 18.92
N LEU A 393 14.57 15.17 20.05
CA LEU A 393 14.10 16.03 21.14
C LEU A 393 14.00 17.51 20.72
N SER A 394 14.85 17.94 19.79
CA SER A 394 14.89 19.31 19.28
C SER A 394 13.59 19.79 18.63
N TRP A 395 12.69 18.87 18.23
CA TRP A 395 11.40 19.20 17.66
C TRP A 395 10.50 20.00 18.61
N LYS A 396 10.40 19.56 19.88
CA LYS A 396 9.60 20.26 20.91
C LYS A 396 10.44 21.21 21.77
N ARG A 397 11.75 20.99 21.82
CA ARG A 397 12.69 21.70 22.70
C ARG A 397 13.78 22.34 21.85
N PRO A 398 13.56 23.55 21.30
CA PRO A 398 14.53 24.20 20.41
C PRO A 398 15.94 24.31 20.99
N GLU A 399 16.07 24.38 22.31
CA GLU A 399 17.35 24.37 23.04
C GLU A 399 18.19 23.10 22.79
N TYR A 400 17.57 21.99 22.41
CA TYR A 400 18.28 20.76 22.04
C TYR A 400 18.88 20.82 20.63
N ARG A 401 18.63 21.85 19.81
CA ARG A 401 19.24 21.93 18.46
C ARG A 401 20.75 22.12 18.52
N GLU A 402 21.20 23.10 19.30
CA GLU A 402 22.64 23.33 19.49
C GLU A 402 23.30 22.12 20.15
N PHE A 403 22.63 21.54 21.14
CA PHE A 403 23.10 20.33 21.82
C PHE A 403 23.17 19.11 20.88
N ALA A 404 22.21 18.95 19.97
CA ALA A 404 22.23 17.90 18.96
C ALA A 404 23.40 18.05 17.99
N GLU A 405 23.77 19.29 17.64
CA GLU A 405 24.94 19.56 16.81
C GLU A 405 26.24 19.31 17.57
N GLN A 406 26.33 19.69 18.84
CA GLN A 406 27.48 19.36 19.70
C GLN A 406 27.70 17.85 19.82
N LYS A 407 26.64 17.08 20.06
CA LYS A 407 26.69 15.61 20.11
C LYS A 407 27.08 15.00 18.76
N PHE A 408 26.60 15.57 17.65
CA PHE A 408 27.02 15.17 16.31
C PHE A 408 28.53 15.39 16.11
N LEU A 409 29.04 16.59 16.39
CA LEU A 409 30.47 16.91 16.28
C LEU A 409 31.33 16.01 17.16
N GLN A 410 30.88 15.70 18.38
CA GLN A 410 31.53 14.73 19.27
C GLN A 410 31.58 13.34 18.62
N SER A 411 30.45 12.83 18.12
CA SER A 411 30.40 11.51 17.45
C SER A 411 31.34 11.44 16.24
N MET A 412 31.44 12.51 15.46
CA MET A 412 32.39 12.61 14.34
C MET A 412 33.84 12.65 14.82
N LYS A 413 34.16 13.35 15.91
CA LYS A 413 35.52 13.36 16.48
C LYS A 413 35.96 11.97 16.93
N GLU A 414 35.07 11.23 17.58
CA GLU A 414 35.38 9.88 18.06
C GLU A 414 35.47 8.86 16.93
N LEU A 415 34.57 8.95 15.94
CA LEU A 415 34.67 8.14 14.74
C LEU A 415 36.02 8.34 14.05
N ARG A 416 36.47 9.60 13.91
CA ARG A 416 37.76 9.93 13.32
C ARG A 416 38.93 9.33 14.10
N TRP A 417 38.92 9.53 15.41
CA TRP A 417 39.94 8.96 16.27
C TRP A 417 39.98 7.43 16.18
N PHE A 418 38.82 6.76 16.15
CA PHE A 418 38.76 5.32 15.99
C PHE A 418 39.40 4.87 14.67
N LEU A 419 39.06 5.54 13.57
CA LEU A 419 39.58 5.22 12.23
C LEU A 419 41.06 5.55 12.05
N SER A 420 41.62 6.49 12.82
CA SER A 420 43.07 6.78 12.77
C SER A 420 43.90 5.78 13.56
N GLU A 421 43.35 5.24 14.65
CA GLU A 421 44.05 4.32 15.55
C GLU A 421 43.85 2.84 15.22
N ASN A 422 42.79 2.50 14.47
CA ASN A 422 42.42 1.11 14.18
C ASN A 422 42.41 0.83 12.69
N SER A 423 42.92 -0.34 12.30
CA SER A 423 42.74 -0.82 10.93
C SER A 423 41.30 -1.27 10.71
N VAL A 424 40.68 -0.74 9.67
CA VAL A 424 39.35 -1.14 9.20
C VAL A 424 39.55 -1.94 7.93
N ILE A 425 38.85 -3.06 7.80
CA ILE A 425 38.99 -4.01 6.70
C ILE A 425 37.72 -4.10 5.86
N GLY A 426 36.79 -3.15 5.93
CA GLY A 426 35.65 -3.03 5.01
C GLY A 426 34.57 -4.10 5.12
N ASN A 427 34.48 -4.83 6.23
CA ASN A 427 33.35 -5.70 6.55
C ASN A 427 32.58 -5.23 7.81
N GLU A 428 32.85 -4.02 8.28
CA GLU A 428 32.37 -3.48 9.53
C GLU A 428 30.93 -2.97 9.40
N ASP A 429 29.99 -3.86 9.71
CA ASP A 429 28.56 -3.58 9.83
C ASP A 429 28.27 -2.28 10.61
N TRP A 430 28.99 -2.05 11.71
CA TRP A 430 28.83 -0.88 12.56
C TRP A 430 29.16 0.44 11.85
N LEU A 431 30.13 0.43 10.93
CA LEU A 431 30.56 1.61 10.18
C LEU A 431 29.52 1.98 9.11
N LEU A 432 28.95 0.97 8.45
CA LEU A 432 27.86 1.20 7.50
C LEU A 432 26.60 1.69 8.22
N ILE A 433 26.24 1.10 9.37
CA ILE A 433 25.12 1.59 10.20
C ILE A 433 25.37 3.04 10.61
N CYS A 434 26.59 3.39 11.02
CA CYS A 434 26.98 4.74 11.39
C CYS A 434 26.69 5.75 10.25
N MET A 435 27.23 5.51 9.05
CA MET A 435 27.04 6.41 7.91
C MET A 435 25.57 6.56 7.49
N VAL A 436 24.83 5.46 7.41
CA VAL A 436 23.40 5.48 7.03
C VAL A 436 22.55 6.19 8.10
N THR A 437 22.88 6.01 9.38
CA THR A 437 22.17 6.69 10.49
C THR A 437 22.45 8.19 10.50
N LEU A 438 23.68 8.61 10.21
CA LEU A 438 24.03 10.03 10.07
C LEU A 438 23.33 10.67 8.86
N CYS A 439 23.27 9.97 7.72
CA CYS A 439 22.47 10.38 6.56
C CYS A 439 20.99 10.60 6.92
N LEU A 440 20.40 9.68 7.70
CA LEU A 440 19.03 9.80 8.19
C LEU A 440 18.84 11.00 9.13
N ARG A 441 19.81 11.28 10.03
CA ARG A 441 19.78 12.45 10.90
C ARG A 441 19.73 13.75 10.10
N GLU A 442 20.66 13.92 9.16
CA GLU A 442 20.74 15.14 8.33
C GLU A 442 19.46 15.34 7.53
N LYS A 443 18.88 14.28 6.98
CA LYS A 443 17.59 14.32 6.28
C LYS A 443 16.43 14.66 7.22
N TYR A 444 16.44 14.15 8.43
CA TYR A 444 15.38 14.38 9.41
C TYR A 444 15.29 15.86 9.81
N GLN A 445 16.44 16.53 9.95
CA GLN A 445 16.52 17.97 10.18
C GLN A 445 16.30 18.79 8.91
N CYS A 446 16.85 18.31 7.78
CA CYS A 446 16.91 19.01 6.50
C CYS A 446 17.58 20.38 6.63
N GLU A 447 18.70 20.42 7.35
CA GLU A 447 19.52 21.62 7.63
C GLU A 447 20.86 21.62 6.88
N ASN A 448 21.27 20.49 6.27
CA ASN A 448 22.54 20.45 5.53
C ASN A 448 22.55 19.35 4.45
N THR A 449 22.11 19.69 3.24
CA THR A 449 22.12 18.76 2.10
C THR A 449 23.52 18.36 1.66
N ALA A 450 24.54 19.19 1.85
CA ALA A 450 25.93 18.86 1.53
C ALA A 450 26.47 17.74 2.44
N ARG A 451 26.23 17.83 3.77
CA ARG A 451 26.56 16.74 4.71
C ARG A 451 25.80 15.47 4.40
N ASN A 452 24.52 15.59 4.06
CA ASN A 452 23.71 14.44 3.65
C ASN A 452 24.31 13.74 2.41
N ALA A 453 24.67 14.50 1.38
CA ALA A 453 25.34 13.98 0.19
C ALA A 453 26.68 13.31 0.54
N PHE A 454 27.49 13.92 1.42
CA PHE A 454 28.72 13.34 1.91
C PHE A 454 28.50 11.95 2.55
N PHE A 455 27.58 11.84 3.51
CA PHE A 455 27.28 10.56 4.17
C PHE A 455 26.71 9.52 3.20
N LEU A 456 25.98 9.97 2.17
CA LEU A 456 25.48 9.11 1.10
C LEU A 456 26.64 8.51 0.28
N ILE A 457 27.59 9.35 -0.14
CA ILE A 457 28.76 8.90 -0.91
C ILE A 457 29.60 7.94 -0.06
N ALA A 458 29.87 8.30 1.19
CA ALA A 458 30.59 7.45 2.14
C ALA A 458 29.90 6.08 2.30
N SER A 459 28.58 6.07 2.46
CA SER A 459 27.80 4.82 2.55
C SER A 459 27.95 3.95 1.29
N LEU A 460 27.87 4.55 0.09
CA LEU A 460 28.02 3.80 -1.15
C LEU A 460 29.41 3.16 -1.28
N GLN A 461 30.46 3.91 -0.95
CA GLN A 461 31.83 3.40 -1.00
C GLN A 461 32.04 2.25 -0.01
N ILE A 462 31.48 2.36 1.21
CA ILE A 462 31.53 1.27 2.19
C ILE A 462 30.75 0.05 1.67
N ILE A 463 29.57 0.25 1.08
CA ILE A 463 28.79 -0.85 0.47
C ILE A 463 29.60 -1.54 -0.64
N GLU A 464 30.26 -0.79 -1.52
CA GLU A 464 31.11 -1.36 -2.56
C GLU A 464 32.22 -2.23 -1.97
N CYS A 465 32.95 -1.74 -0.96
CA CYS A 465 33.98 -2.53 -0.28
C CYS A 465 33.40 -3.75 0.43
N TRP A 466 32.27 -3.58 1.10
CA TRP A 466 31.59 -4.60 1.89
C TRP A 466 31.06 -5.74 1.00
N LEU A 467 30.56 -5.41 -0.20
CA LEU A 467 30.18 -6.41 -1.21
C LEU A 467 31.40 -7.06 -1.86
N LEU A 468 32.42 -6.27 -2.25
CA LEU A 468 33.63 -6.78 -2.91
C LEU A 468 34.39 -7.79 -2.04
N LYS A 469 34.50 -7.54 -0.73
CA LYS A 469 35.17 -8.44 0.22
C LYS A 469 34.40 -9.71 0.52
N LYS A 470 33.08 -9.73 0.32
CA LYS A 470 32.31 -10.99 0.31
C LYS A 470 32.60 -11.83 -0.93
N SER A 471 33.04 -11.21 -2.03
CA SER A 471 33.33 -11.90 -3.29
C SER A 471 34.81 -12.31 -3.50
N ILE A 472 35.80 -11.69 -2.86
CA ILE A 472 37.25 -11.98 -3.04
C ILE A 472 38.06 -11.66 -1.77
N SER A 473 39.09 -12.46 -1.44
CA SER A 473 40.10 -12.11 -0.42
C SER A 473 41.24 -11.27 -1.04
N PHE A 474 41.40 -9.99 -0.68
CA PHE A 474 42.70 -9.28 -0.74
C PHE A 474 42.66 -7.87 -0.11
N GLU A 475 43.87 -7.33 0.14
CA GLU A 475 44.19 -6.00 0.68
C GLU A 475 43.78 -4.83 -0.24
N SER A 476 43.04 -3.88 0.32
CA SER A 476 43.15 -2.41 0.11
C SER A 476 41.92 -1.70 0.68
N PHE A 477 41.94 -1.43 1.98
CA PHE A 477 40.94 -0.55 2.63
C PHE A 477 41.56 0.76 3.14
N ASN A 478 42.89 0.83 3.29
CA ASN A 478 43.59 2.02 3.75
C ASN A 478 43.41 3.23 2.80
N GLN A 479 43.19 3.01 1.50
CA GLN A 479 42.84 4.08 0.54
C GLN A 479 41.40 4.61 0.73
N LEU A 480 40.48 3.83 1.29
CA LEU A 480 39.12 4.27 1.56
C LEU A 480 39.08 5.28 2.71
N LEU A 481 39.91 5.10 3.75
CA LEU A 481 39.99 6.01 4.89
C LEU A 481 40.51 7.41 4.48
N ASP A 482 41.47 7.46 3.55
CA ASP A 482 41.95 8.72 2.96
C ASP A 482 40.91 9.35 2.01
N ALA A 483 40.18 8.53 1.23
CA ALA A 483 39.13 8.99 0.30
C ALA A 483 37.83 9.46 1.00
N LEU A 484 37.52 8.91 2.17
CA LEU A 484 36.40 9.35 3.02
C LEU A 484 36.66 10.71 3.67
N ALA A 485 37.90 11.22 3.59
CA ALA A 485 38.29 12.57 3.99
C ALA A 485 37.88 12.95 5.43
N LEU A 486 37.68 11.94 6.29
CA LEU A 486 37.24 12.12 7.66
C LEU A 486 38.27 12.94 8.46
N ASN A 487 39.56 12.97 8.08
CA ASN A 487 40.59 13.72 8.79
C ASN A 487 40.58 15.27 8.61
N GLN A 488 39.71 15.87 7.79
CA GLN A 488 39.71 17.34 7.59
C GLN A 488 38.63 18.07 8.42
N ILE A 489 38.98 19.27 8.90
CA ILE A 489 38.24 20.06 9.90
C ILE A 489 37.05 20.83 9.29
N ASP A 490 37.05 21.06 7.97
CA ASP A 490 36.06 21.89 7.29
C ASP A 490 35.29 21.06 6.26
N VAL A 491 34.07 20.65 6.60
CA VAL A 491 33.17 19.82 5.77
C VAL A 491 32.65 20.59 4.52
N LYS A 492 33.20 21.78 4.24
CA LYS A 492 32.72 22.65 3.17
C LYS A 492 33.27 22.31 1.79
N ILE A 493 34.48 21.76 1.66
CA ILE A 493 35.06 21.36 0.36
C ILE A 493 36.09 20.25 0.62
N LEU A 494 35.86 19.02 0.15
CA LEU A 494 36.81 17.91 0.28
C LEU A 494 37.18 17.33 -1.10
N PRO A 495 38.45 16.93 -1.32
CA PRO A 495 38.92 16.38 -2.59
C PRO A 495 38.52 14.91 -2.68
N MET A 496 37.29 14.68 -3.11
CA MET A 496 36.77 13.36 -3.40
C MET A 496 37.44 12.79 -4.66
N VAL A 497 37.71 11.49 -4.72
CA VAL A 497 38.33 10.83 -5.89
C VAL A 497 37.32 10.79 -7.03
N LYS A 498 37.62 11.49 -8.13
CA LYS A 498 36.79 11.48 -9.34
C LYS A 498 36.77 10.07 -9.94
N LYS A 499 35.59 9.50 -10.17
CA LYS A 499 35.42 8.27 -10.94
C LYS A 499 35.33 8.62 -12.43
N ASP A 500 36.11 7.93 -13.27
CA ASP A 500 35.97 8.01 -14.73
C ASP A 500 34.64 7.34 -15.13
N HIS A 501 33.56 8.11 -15.09
CA HIS A 501 32.25 7.68 -15.53
C HIS A 501 31.93 8.41 -16.81
N LYS A 502 32.29 7.78 -17.94
CA LYS A 502 31.73 8.14 -19.24
C LYS A 502 30.22 7.94 -19.16
N ILE A 503 29.51 9.04 -18.88
CA ILE A 503 28.08 9.19 -19.12
C ILE A 503 27.84 8.74 -20.56
N ASN A 504 27.15 7.60 -20.75
CA ASN A 504 26.27 7.27 -21.89
C ASN A 504 25.94 5.78 -21.98
N ASP A 505 26.55 4.90 -21.19
CA ASP A 505 26.15 3.49 -21.20
C ASP A 505 24.86 3.27 -20.39
N VAL A 506 23.76 3.70 -21.01
CA VAL A 506 22.41 3.17 -20.76
C VAL A 506 22.24 1.94 -21.64
N THR A 507 23.28 1.11 -21.73
CA THR A 507 23.10 -0.31 -21.98
C THR A 507 22.24 -0.78 -20.82
N TYR A 508 20.99 -1.08 -21.13
CA TYR A 508 20.23 -1.98 -20.31
C TYR A 508 21.18 -3.13 -19.96
N CYS A 509 21.46 -3.34 -18.68
CA CYS A 509 21.96 -4.62 -18.24
C CYS A 509 20.78 -5.59 -18.41
N THR A 510 20.51 -5.95 -19.67
CA THR A 510 19.81 -7.17 -20.08
C THR A 510 20.70 -8.38 -19.90
N ASP A 511 21.97 -8.17 -19.55
CA ASP A 511 22.81 -9.25 -19.07
C ASP A 511 22.23 -9.71 -17.73
N GLU A 512 21.62 -10.88 -17.82
CA GLU A 512 21.42 -11.81 -16.73
C GLU A 512 22.63 -11.76 -15.79
N LEU A 513 22.57 -10.93 -14.75
CA LEU A 513 23.32 -11.20 -13.54
C LEU A 513 22.70 -12.46 -12.97
N SER A 514 23.21 -13.58 -13.46
CA SER A 514 22.83 -14.98 -13.26
C SER A 514 23.04 -15.47 -11.82
N TYR A 515 23.19 -14.55 -10.88
CA TYR A 515 23.35 -14.82 -9.46
C TYR A 515 22.19 -14.20 -8.69
N MET A 516 21.04 -14.88 -8.76
CA MET A 516 20.02 -14.69 -7.73
C MET A 516 20.54 -15.41 -6.48
N LEU A 517 20.90 -14.63 -5.45
CA LEU A 517 21.17 -15.16 -4.12
C LEU A 517 19.95 -16.00 -3.67
N ARG A 518 20.18 -17.17 -3.09
CA ARG A 518 19.12 -18.08 -2.63
C ARG A 518 18.51 -17.57 -1.32
N GLU A 519 17.34 -18.10 -0.98
CA GLU A 519 16.75 -17.89 0.35
C GLU A 519 17.78 -18.29 1.42
N GLY A 520 18.07 -17.38 2.37
CA GLY A 520 19.05 -17.58 3.43
C GLY A 520 20.44 -16.96 3.19
N ASP A 521 20.74 -16.49 1.97
CA ASP A 521 22.05 -15.89 1.65
C ASP A 521 22.16 -14.40 2.07
N VAL A 522 21.04 -13.75 2.39
CA VAL A 522 20.96 -12.33 2.80
C VAL A 522 20.51 -12.24 4.25
N SER A 523 21.31 -11.61 5.11
CA SER A 523 20.96 -11.40 6.52
C SER A 523 20.05 -10.19 6.73
N ASN A 524 19.38 -10.15 7.89
CA ASN A 524 18.45 -9.09 8.28
C ASN A 524 19.07 -7.69 8.23
N LEU A 525 20.34 -7.60 8.63
CA LEU A 525 21.09 -6.36 8.62
C LEU A 525 21.23 -5.81 7.20
N GLU A 526 21.65 -6.67 6.28
CA GLU A 526 21.93 -6.32 4.88
C GLU A 526 20.68 -5.79 4.22
N ARG A 527 19.58 -6.53 4.33
CA ARG A 527 18.29 -6.12 3.78
C ARG A 527 17.90 -4.73 4.27
N THR A 528 17.95 -4.53 5.58
CA THR A 528 17.42 -3.33 6.22
C THR A 528 18.29 -2.11 5.93
N ILE A 529 19.62 -2.27 6.00
CA ILE A 529 20.56 -1.16 5.81
C ILE A 529 20.73 -0.80 4.34
N LEU A 530 20.79 -1.78 3.42
CA LEU A 530 20.86 -1.51 1.99
C LEU A 530 19.58 -0.83 1.48
N GLU A 531 18.41 -1.26 1.95
CA GLU A 531 17.16 -0.60 1.57
C GLU A 531 17.07 0.82 2.17
N SER A 532 17.54 1.02 3.41
CA SER A 532 17.62 2.36 4.03
C SER A 532 18.54 3.29 3.24
N PHE A 533 19.71 2.80 2.85
CA PHE A 533 20.63 3.51 1.95
C PHE A 533 19.93 3.89 0.65
N LEU A 534 19.27 2.93 -0.03
CA LEU A 534 18.60 3.16 -1.30
C LEU A 534 17.46 4.18 -1.22
N TYR A 535 16.66 4.15 -0.16
CA TYR A 535 15.64 5.17 0.06
C TYR A 535 16.26 6.57 0.14
N ASN A 536 17.33 6.72 0.93
CA ASN A 536 18.03 8.00 1.07
C ASN A 536 18.68 8.44 -0.25
N TYR A 537 19.37 7.53 -0.92
CA TYR A 537 19.98 7.73 -2.23
C TYR A 537 18.95 8.22 -3.26
N SER A 538 17.77 7.60 -3.29
CA SER A 538 16.73 7.91 -4.27
C SER A 538 16.20 9.34 -4.17
N VAL A 539 16.10 9.89 -2.96
CA VAL A 539 15.51 11.22 -2.72
C VAL A 539 16.55 12.31 -2.51
N ALA A 540 17.75 11.99 -2.03
CA ALA A 540 18.80 12.97 -1.79
C ALA A 540 19.29 13.62 -3.10
N LEU A 541 19.35 12.85 -4.19
CA LEU A 541 19.72 13.32 -5.54
C LEU A 541 18.88 14.52 -6.03
N PHE A 542 17.68 14.70 -5.48
CA PHE A 542 16.82 15.82 -5.83
C PHE A 542 17.47 17.19 -5.56
N ALA A 543 18.15 17.31 -4.42
CA ALA A 543 18.76 18.56 -3.94
C ALA A 543 20.28 18.63 -4.19
N CYS A 544 20.89 17.57 -4.73
CA CYS A 544 22.31 17.58 -5.11
C CYS A 544 22.53 18.37 -6.41
N ASP A 545 23.73 18.96 -6.54
CA ASP A 545 24.21 19.53 -7.79
C ASP A 545 24.91 18.47 -8.67
N ALA A 546 25.22 18.83 -9.91
CA ALA A 546 25.80 17.92 -10.90
C ALA A 546 27.20 17.39 -10.52
N SER A 547 27.95 18.06 -9.62
CA SER A 547 29.27 17.59 -9.20
C SER A 547 29.22 16.27 -8.45
N VAL A 548 28.06 15.91 -7.86
CA VAL A 548 27.89 14.62 -7.18
C VAL A 548 28.12 13.44 -8.13
N VAL A 549 27.85 13.61 -9.42
CA VAL A 549 27.98 12.58 -10.47
C VAL A 549 29.42 12.08 -10.60
N ASP A 550 30.41 12.91 -10.30
CA ASP A 550 31.82 12.53 -10.34
C ASP A 550 32.19 11.52 -9.22
N TYR A 551 31.31 11.36 -8.22
CA TYR A 551 31.61 10.65 -6.97
C TYR A 551 30.67 9.48 -6.65
N ILE A 552 29.49 9.42 -7.27
CA ILE A 552 28.53 8.33 -7.07
C ILE A 552 28.25 7.59 -8.36
N LYS A 553 27.96 6.29 -8.22
CA LYS A 553 27.43 5.49 -9.33
C LYS A 553 26.01 5.92 -9.68
N SER A 554 25.66 5.70 -10.94
CA SER A 554 24.32 5.92 -11.49
C SER A 554 23.28 5.02 -10.79
N PRO A 555 22.02 5.48 -10.57
CA PRO A 555 20.97 4.67 -9.97
C PRO A 555 20.63 3.44 -10.81
N PHE A 556 20.91 3.48 -12.12
CA PHE A 556 20.72 2.33 -13.00
C PHE A 556 21.68 1.18 -12.65
N GLN A 557 22.91 1.51 -12.24
CA GLN A 557 23.91 0.55 -11.81
C GLN A 557 23.69 0.14 -10.34
N VAL A 558 23.54 1.11 -9.44
CA VAL A 558 23.38 0.87 -8.00
C VAL A 558 22.19 -0.05 -7.72
N TYR A 559 21.03 0.21 -8.31
CA TYR A 559 19.87 -0.68 -8.12
C TYR A 559 20.07 -2.05 -8.75
N ALA A 560 20.75 -2.15 -9.90
CA ALA A 560 21.02 -3.44 -10.54
C ALA A 560 21.97 -4.31 -9.68
N GLU A 561 23.04 -3.71 -9.15
CA GLU A 561 24.01 -4.36 -8.27
C GLU A 561 23.38 -4.82 -6.93
N LEU A 562 22.47 -4.02 -6.37
CA LEU A 562 21.83 -4.33 -5.08
C LEU A 562 20.57 -5.19 -5.21
N LYS A 563 20.01 -5.38 -6.41
CA LYS A 563 18.78 -6.16 -6.64
C LYS A 563 18.83 -7.59 -6.05
N PRO A 564 19.94 -8.35 -6.15
CA PRO A 564 20.05 -9.68 -5.53
C PRO A 564 19.89 -9.65 -4.00
N TYR A 565 20.19 -8.53 -3.35
CA TYR A 565 20.03 -8.36 -1.90
C TYR A 565 18.64 -7.87 -1.50
N LEU A 566 17.79 -7.45 -2.44
CA LEU A 566 16.49 -6.78 -2.19
C LEU A 566 15.28 -7.57 -2.65
N LEU A 567 15.42 -8.52 -3.57
CA LEU A 567 14.28 -9.28 -4.10
C LEU A 567 14.01 -10.61 -3.41
N PRO A 568 15.03 -11.42 -3.05
CA PRO A 568 14.78 -12.70 -2.39
C PRO A 568 14.04 -12.48 -1.06
N PRO A 569 12.97 -13.24 -0.78
CA PRO A 569 12.33 -13.17 0.54
C PRO A 569 13.29 -13.73 1.60
N ILE A 570 13.37 -13.07 2.76
CA ILE A 570 14.08 -13.58 3.94
C ILE A 570 13.10 -14.37 4.82
N TYR A 571 11.85 -13.91 4.87
CA TYR A 571 10.77 -14.49 5.66
C TYR A 571 9.53 -14.70 4.79
N HIS A 572 8.81 -15.80 5.07
CA HIS A 572 7.47 -16.04 4.51
C HIS A 572 6.46 -15.13 5.21
N CYS A 573 6.25 -13.94 4.65
CA CYS A 573 5.35 -12.95 5.21
C CYS A 573 3.96 -13.00 4.56
N PRO A 574 2.88 -12.59 5.27
CA PRO A 574 1.54 -12.50 4.70
C PRO A 574 1.47 -11.68 3.40
N ALA A 575 2.22 -10.59 3.31
CA ALA A 575 2.52 -9.90 2.07
C ALA A 575 4.03 -9.94 1.81
N TRP A 576 4.43 -10.33 0.59
CA TRP A 576 5.84 -10.54 0.25
C TRP A 576 6.71 -9.30 0.47
N TRP A 577 6.17 -8.10 0.24
CA TRP A 577 6.87 -6.83 0.45
C TRP A 577 7.05 -6.44 1.92
N MET A 578 6.55 -7.22 2.88
CA MET A 578 6.95 -7.10 4.30
C MET A 578 8.41 -7.50 4.53
N ASN A 579 9.07 -8.08 3.52
CA ASN A 579 10.53 -8.26 3.49
C ASN A 579 11.30 -6.97 3.17
N ASN A 580 10.60 -5.88 2.86
CA ASN A 580 11.17 -4.58 2.51
C ASN A 580 10.85 -3.56 3.63
N PRO A 581 11.66 -3.51 4.71
CA PRO A 581 11.39 -2.71 5.90
C PRO A 581 11.26 -1.20 5.71
N ILE A 582 11.81 -0.63 4.63
CA ILE A 582 11.82 0.82 4.44
C ILE A 582 10.82 1.28 3.38
N MET A 583 10.85 0.70 2.18
CA MET A 583 10.03 1.15 1.06
C MET A 583 8.82 0.24 0.87
N GLY A 584 8.82 -0.99 1.40
CA GLY A 584 7.67 -1.88 1.34
C GLY A 584 7.24 -2.16 -0.11
N ALA A 585 5.95 -1.96 -0.38
CA ALA A 585 5.38 -2.08 -1.71
C ALA A 585 5.87 -0.99 -2.71
N ALA A 586 6.48 0.09 -2.21
CA ALA A 586 6.93 1.23 -3.01
C ALA A 586 8.38 1.10 -3.51
N LEU A 587 9.08 -0.01 -3.25
CA LEU A 587 10.49 -0.20 -3.63
C LEU A 587 10.79 0.18 -5.10
N SER A 588 10.02 -0.34 -6.04
CA SER A 588 10.19 -0.05 -7.47
C SER A 588 9.81 1.39 -7.85
N ALA A 589 8.90 2.02 -7.11
CA ALA A 589 8.54 3.43 -7.33
C ALA A 589 9.69 4.36 -6.91
N PHE A 590 10.42 4.00 -5.85
CA PHE A 590 11.62 4.74 -5.44
C PHE A 590 12.81 4.50 -6.36
N GLU A 591 12.96 3.31 -6.95
CA GLU A 591 13.93 3.10 -8.04
C GLU A 591 13.67 4.05 -9.21
N LEU A 592 12.40 4.18 -9.61
CA LEU A 592 11.98 5.13 -10.64
C LEU A 592 12.26 6.59 -10.22
N ALA A 593 12.02 6.95 -8.96
CA ALA A 593 12.32 8.27 -8.43
C ALA A 593 13.84 8.57 -8.45
N ALA A 594 14.68 7.61 -8.08
CA ALA A 594 16.13 7.74 -8.14
C ALA A 594 16.62 8.02 -9.57
N LYS A 595 16.15 7.22 -10.53
CA LYS A 595 16.47 7.39 -11.96
C LYS A 595 15.97 8.72 -12.51
N THR A 596 14.79 9.16 -12.08
CA THR A 596 14.23 10.47 -12.44
C THR A 596 15.08 11.62 -11.89
N ASN A 597 15.44 11.56 -10.61
CA ASN A 597 16.28 12.57 -9.96
C ASN A 597 17.69 12.60 -10.57
N TRP A 598 18.25 11.46 -10.94
CA TRP A 598 19.53 11.39 -11.65
C TRP A 598 19.49 12.12 -13.00
N LEU A 599 18.46 11.88 -13.82
CA LEU A 599 18.32 12.60 -15.08
C LEU A 599 18.19 14.11 -14.88
N SER A 600 17.57 14.55 -13.79
CA SER A 600 17.47 15.99 -13.47
C SER A 600 18.82 16.67 -13.23
N LEU A 601 19.88 15.92 -12.90
CA LEU A 601 21.24 16.48 -12.74
C LEU A 601 21.88 16.85 -14.08
N PHE A 602 21.37 16.30 -15.19
CA PHE A 602 21.87 16.54 -16.54
C PHE A 602 20.94 17.45 -17.34
N PHE A 603 20.12 18.27 -16.66
CA PHE A 603 19.28 19.24 -17.34
C PHE A 603 20.12 20.39 -17.90
N PRO A 604 19.94 20.81 -19.18
CA PRO A 604 19.03 20.27 -20.19
C PRO A 604 19.48 18.92 -20.77
N LEU A 605 18.53 18.01 -20.97
CA LEU A 605 18.81 16.63 -21.40
C LEU A 605 19.36 16.56 -22.83
N ASN A 606 20.44 15.79 -23.02
CA ASN A 606 20.91 15.37 -24.34
C ASN A 606 19.97 14.32 -24.97
N ALA A 607 20.20 13.97 -26.25
CA ALA A 607 19.32 13.05 -27.00
C ALA A 607 19.18 11.67 -26.33
N ASN A 608 20.27 11.10 -25.79
CA ASN A 608 20.26 9.81 -25.11
C ASN A 608 19.44 9.88 -23.81
N ASN A 609 19.72 10.86 -22.97
CA ASN A 609 19.01 11.07 -21.70
C ASN A 609 17.52 11.35 -21.91
N LYS A 610 17.17 12.02 -23.02
CA LYS A 610 15.77 12.24 -23.42
C LYS A 610 15.06 10.94 -23.72
N MET A 611 15.66 10.05 -24.52
CA MET A 611 15.08 8.73 -24.81
C MET A 611 14.87 7.90 -23.53
N VAL A 612 15.81 7.98 -22.59
CA VAL A 612 15.65 7.31 -21.29
C VAL A 612 14.52 7.91 -20.47
N ALA A 613 14.45 9.24 -20.39
CA ALA A 613 13.37 9.93 -19.71
C ALA A 613 11.98 9.57 -20.29
N GLU A 614 11.85 9.41 -21.62
CA GLU A 614 10.62 8.97 -22.28
C GLU A 614 10.21 7.54 -21.89
N LYS A 615 11.18 6.63 -21.78
CA LYS A 615 10.94 5.26 -21.29
C LYS A 615 10.49 5.26 -19.83
N LEU A 616 11.17 6.02 -18.97
CA LEU A 616 10.79 6.14 -17.56
C LEU A 616 9.41 6.78 -17.40
N LEU A 617 9.06 7.77 -18.24
CA LEU A 617 7.72 8.40 -18.22
C LEU A 617 6.63 7.38 -18.60
N THR A 618 6.94 6.50 -19.55
CA THR A 618 6.01 5.41 -19.91
C THR A 618 5.83 4.46 -18.73
N LEU A 619 6.93 4.02 -18.11
CA LEU A 619 6.87 3.15 -16.92
C LEU A 619 6.12 3.79 -15.75
N SER A 620 6.27 5.11 -15.56
CA SER A 620 5.58 5.83 -14.50
C SER A 620 4.06 5.89 -14.72
N LYS A 621 3.61 6.08 -15.97
CA LYS A 621 2.19 6.11 -16.31
C LYS A 621 1.48 4.79 -16.09
N TYR A 622 2.15 3.68 -16.40
CA TYR A 622 1.59 2.32 -16.31
C TYR A 622 1.99 1.56 -15.03
N TYR A 623 2.53 2.27 -14.03
CA TYR A 623 2.88 1.64 -12.76
C TYR A 623 1.64 1.06 -12.06
N LEU A 624 1.74 -0.21 -11.70
CA LEU A 624 0.74 -0.91 -10.91
C LEU A 624 1.38 -1.28 -9.55
N PRO A 625 0.90 -0.72 -8.44
CA PRO A 625 1.35 -1.17 -7.13
C PRO A 625 0.86 -2.61 -6.90
N PRO A 626 1.54 -3.39 -6.06
CA PRO A 626 1.06 -4.72 -5.71
C PRO A 626 -0.30 -4.63 -5.01
N VAL A 627 -1.13 -5.65 -5.19
CA VAL A 627 -2.44 -5.75 -4.54
C VAL A 627 -2.29 -6.59 -3.27
N LEU A 628 -3.04 -6.27 -2.22
CA LEU A 628 -3.08 -7.09 -1.01
C LEU A 628 -3.36 -8.56 -1.35
N PRO A 629 -2.50 -9.49 -0.91
CA PRO A 629 -2.75 -10.92 -1.04
C PRO A 629 -4.09 -11.33 -0.42
N GLU A 630 -4.70 -12.40 -0.91
CA GLU A 630 -6.00 -12.87 -0.40
C GLU A 630 -5.94 -13.21 1.08
N ASN A 631 -4.87 -13.87 1.54
CA ASN A 631 -4.68 -14.18 2.96
C ASN A 631 -4.66 -12.93 3.83
N VAL A 632 -4.06 -11.83 3.35
CA VAL A 632 -4.10 -10.55 4.06
C VAL A 632 -5.50 -9.96 4.05
N ARG A 633 -6.18 -9.93 2.89
CA ARG A 633 -7.51 -9.33 2.77
C ARG A 633 -8.59 -10.01 3.62
N PHE A 634 -8.47 -11.32 3.84
CA PHE A 634 -9.52 -12.10 4.48
C PHE A 634 -9.18 -12.62 5.88
N HIS A 635 -7.89 -12.74 6.24
CA HIS A 635 -7.48 -13.35 7.51
C HIS A 635 -6.71 -12.41 8.44
N GLU A 636 -6.08 -11.36 7.91
CA GLU A 636 -5.37 -10.38 8.74
C GLU A 636 -6.32 -9.32 9.29
N SER A 637 -5.95 -8.73 10.44
CA SER A 637 -6.73 -7.66 11.06
C SER A 637 -6.87 -6.42 10.16
N ASP A 638 -7.94 -5.65 10.33
CA ASP A 638 -8.15 -4.36 9.63
C ASP A 638 -6.95 -3.42 9.77
N PHE A 639 -6.27 -3.46 10.90
CA PHE A 639 -5.05 -2.70 11.14
C PHE A 639 -3.93 -3.12 10.18
N VAL A 640 -3.61 -4.42 10.13
CA VAL A 640 -2.57 -4.97 9.23
C VAL A 640 -2.93 -4.71 7.77
N GLN A 641 -4.17 -4.95 7.37
CA GLN A 641 -4.64 -4.68 6.01
C GLN A 641 -4.45 -3.20 5.62
N ARG A 642 -4.87 -2.27 6.51
CA ARG A 642 -4.72 -0.83 6.28
C ARG A 642 -3.24 -0.46 6.12
N ARG A 643 -2.38 -0.94 7.01
CA ARG A 643 -0.93 -0.65 6.98
C ARG A 643 -0.25 -1.13 5.70
N LEU A 644 -0.59 -2.32 5.23
CA LEU A 644 -0.05 -2.86 3.98
C LEU A 644 -0.64 -2.13 2.75
N MET A 645 -1.90 -1.69 2.82
CA MET A 645 -2.49 -0.85 1.77
C MET A 645 -1.86 0.54 1.71
N GLU A 646 -1.55 1.15 2.86
CA GLU A 646 -0.82 2.42 2.92
C GLU A 646 0.53 2.33 2.20
N SER A 647 1.23 1.19 2.32
CA SER A 647 2.46 0.90 1.56
C SER A 647 2.25 1.02 0.05
N CYS A 648 1.16 0.45 -0.47
CA CYS A 648 0.82 0.49 -1.89
C CYS A 648 0.45 1.91 -2.36
N LEU A 649 -0.24 2.68 -1.51
CA LEU A 649 -0.58 4.09 -1.77
C LEU A 649 0.67 4.97 -1.90
N ILE A 650 1.72 4.70 -1.10
CA ILE A 650 3.00 5.42 -1.24
C ILE A 650 3.60 5.18 -2.63
N GLY A 651 3.59 3.94 -3.13
CA GLY A 651 4.07 3.62 -4.48
C GLY A 651 3.36 4.46 -5.53
N ASN A 652 2.03 4.57 -5.45
CA ASN A 652 1.26 5.44 -6.34
C ASN A 652 1.67 6.91 -6.21
N ILE A 653 1.73 7.45 -4.99
CA ILE A 653 2.08 8.85 -4.74
C ILE A 653 3.44 9.20 -5.33
N VAL A 654 4.45 8.35 -5.11
CA VAL A 654 5.82 8.54 -5.62
C VAL A 654 5.82 8.51 -7.14
N THR A 655 5.17 7.53 -7.76
CA THR A 655 5.17 7.42 -9.23
C THR A 655 4.45 8.59 -9.92
N LYS A 656 3.41 9.16 -9.30
CA LYS A 656 2.73 10.35 -9.83
C LYS A 656 3.66 11.56 -9.82
N ALA A 657 4.45 11.73 -8.76
CA ALA A 657 5.52 12.73 -8.73
C ALA A 657 6.59 12.47 -9.81
N CYS A 658 7.03 11.22 -10.03
CA CYS A 658 7.94 10.89 -11.13
C CYS A 658 7.38 11.31 -12.49
N THR A 659 6.09 11.04 -12.75
CA THR A 659 5.42 11.40 -14.01
C THR A 659 5.44 12.91 -14.23
N ILE A 660 5.17 13.71 -13.20
CA ILE A 660 5.19 15.17 -13.24
C ILE A 660 6.62 15.67 -13.52
N MET A 661 7.61 15.18 -12.77
CA MET A 661 9.01 15.58 -12.93
C MET A 661 9.55 15.24 -14.32
N LEU A 662 9.31 14.02 -14.81
CA LEU A 662 9.76 13.57 -16.14
C LEU A 662 9.08 14.38 -17.26
N SER A 663 7.79 14.71 -17.11
CA SER A 663 7.09 15.56 -18.08
C SER A 663 7.72 16.96 -18.15
N LYS A 664 8.11 17.53 -17.00
CA LYS A 664 8.78 18.82 -16.93
C LYS A 664 10.20 18.79 -17.51
N LEU A 665 10.96 17.72 -17.24
CA LEU A 665 12.31 17.51 -17.80
C LEU A 665 12.28 17.36 -19.33
N LEU A 666 11.31 16.61 -19.87
CA LEU A 666 11.17 16.36 -21.30
C LEU A 666 10.62 17.57 -22.06
N ASN A 667 9.74 18.34 -21.42
CA ASN A 667 9.16 19.56 -21.97
C ASN A 667 9.32 20.73 -20.99
N PRO A 668 10.47 21.43 -21.01
CA PRO A 668 10.75 22.50 -20.06
C PRO A 668 9.79 23.69 -20.19
N LYS A 669 9.17 23.88 -21.35
CA LYS A 669 8.17 24.92 -21.62
C LYS A 669 6.74 24.50 -21.28
N LEU A 670 6.53 23.25 -20.84
CA LEU A 670 5.24 22.80 -20.38
C LEU A 670 4.78 23.70 -19.23
N ARG A 671 3.50 24.05 -19.26
CA ARG A 671 2.85 24.85 -18.23
C ARG A 671 2.17 23.92 -17.22
N PRO A 672 2.07 24.32 -15.94
CA PRO A 672 1.47 23.47 -14.92
C PRO A 672 -0.03 23.27 -15.13
N ASP A 673 -0.71 24.17 -15.86
CA ASP A 673 -2.14 24.06 -16.19
C ASP A 673 -2.47 23.10 -17.35
N ALA A 674 -1.45 22.45 -17.93
CA ALA A 674 -1.65 21.42 -18.95
C ALA A 674 -2.59 20.30 -18.43
N PRO A 675 -3.60 19.87 -19.21
CA PRO A 675 -4.57 18.88 -18.77
C PRO A 675 -3.92 17.58 -18.28
N GLU A 676 -2.89 17.09 -18.96
CA GLU A 676 -2.19 15.87 -18.57
C GLU A 676 -1.48 15.99 -17.21
N ILE A 677 -1.04 17.20 -16.83
CA ILE A 677 -0.41 17.44 -15.53
C ILE A 677 -1.47 17.55 -14.44
N GLN A 678 -2.58 18.24 -14.72
CA GLN A 678 -3.67 18.39 -13.77
C GLN A 678 -4.39 17.08 -13.49
N GLU A 679 -4.46 16.17 -14.46
CA GLU A 679 -4.93 14.79 -14.25
C GLU A 679 -4.02 14.04 -13.25
N GLU A 680 -2.71 14.12 -13.43
CA GLU A 680 -1.76 13.45 -12.53
C GLU A 680 -1.77 14.07 -11.12
N ILE A 681 -1.96 15.38 -11.00
CA ILE A 681 -2.21 16.04 -9.72
C ILE A 681 -3.50 15.55 -9.06
N GLY A 682 -4.58 15.38 -9.84
CA GLY A 682 -5.83 14.79 -9.37
C GLY A 682 -5.62 13.38 -8.80
N ASN A 683 -4.90 12.53 -9.53
CA ASN A 683 -4.54 11.17 -9.12
C ASN A 683 -3.64 11.15 -7.88
N PHE A 684 -2.68 12.08 -7.77
CA PHE A 684 -1.86 12.26 -6.59
C PHE A 684 -2.72 12.57 -5.36
N PHE A 685 -3.65 13.53 -5.44
CA PHE A 685 -4.54 13.85 -4.31
C PHE A 685 -5.54 12.73 -3.99
N LEU A 686 -5.99 11.97 -4.99
CA LEU A 686 -6.85 10.79 -4.77
C LEU A 686 -6.17 9.75 -3.88
N ASN A 687 -4.88 9.49 -4.11
CA ASN A 687 -4.10 8.57 -3.27
C ASN A 687 -3.77 9.19 -1.91
N LEU A 688 -3.39 10.47 -1.86
CA LEU A 688 -3.07 11.17 -0.62
C LEU A 688 -4.26 11.22 0.36
N ARG A 689 -5.49 11.37 -0.15
CA ARG A 689 -6.72 11.35 0.67
C ARG A 689 -7.03 9.99 1.29
N LYS A 690 -6.56 8.89 0.68
CA LYS A 690 -6.72 7.53 1.20
C LYS A 690 -5.71 7.20 2.29
N LEU A 691 -4.59 7.94 2.35
CA LEU A 691 -3.54 7.74 3.35
C LEU A 691 -4.03 8.25 4.71
N SER A 692 -3.92 7.42 5.77
CA SER A 692 -4.30 7.83 7.13
C SER A 692 -3.50 9.06 7.60
N PRO A 693 -4.09 10.00 8.35
CA PRO A 693 -3.34 11.04 9.08
C PRO A 693 -2.23 10.47 9.99
N HIS A 694 -2.40 9.24 10.46
CA HIS A 694 -1.45 8.53 11.33
C HIS A 694 -0.60 7.50 10.58
N ALA A 695 -0.62 7.49 9.25
CA ALA A 695 0.18 6.57 8.45
C ALA A 695 1.65 6.74 8.79
N GLN A 696 2.30 5.69 9.28
CA GLN A 696 3.74 5.75 9.59
C GLN A 696 4.57 5.91 8.30
N SER A 697 4.03 5.48 7.16
CA SER A 697 4.68 5.61 5.86
C SER A 697 4.68 7.04 5.31
N SER A 698 4.00 7.98 5.96
CA SER A 698 3.96 9.40 5.56
C SER A 698 5.33 10.08 5.53
N GLY A 699 6.32 9.56 6.28
CA GLY A 699 7.71 10.05 6.22
C GLY A 699 8.38 9.83 4.86
N LEU A 700 7.83 8.95 4.01
CA LEU A 700 8.27 8.69 2.64
C LEU A 700 7.70 9.71 1.63
N CYS A 701 6.80 10.59 2.05
CA CYS A 701 6.11 11.52 1.16
C CYS A 701 6.82 12.87 0.96
N SER A 702 7.96 13.13 1.62
CA SER A 702 8.64 14.43 1.53
C SER A 702 9.00 14.82 0.09
N TRP A 703 9.69 13.95 -0.64
CA TRP A 703 10.05 14.16 -2.04
C TRP A 703 8.84 14.31 -2.98
N PRO A 704 7.84 13.38 -2.99
CA PRO A 704 6.71 13.55 -3.89
C PRO A 704 5.84 14.77 -3.55
N PHE A 705 5.83 15.22 -2.29
CA PHE A 705 5.19 16.48 -1.91
C PHE A 705 5.88 17.70 -2.48
N ALA A 706 7.22 17.73 -2.47
CA ALA A 706 7.96 18.80 -3.12
C ALA A 706 7.64 18.85 -4.62
N VAL A 707 7.82 17.71 -5.32
CA VAL A 707 7.65 17.64 -6.77
C VAL A 707 6.21 17.91 -7.22
N ALA A 708 5.24 17.14 -6.71
CA ALA A 708 3.84 17.31 -7.12
C ALA A 708 3.27 18.63 -6.60
N GLY A 709 3.64 19.04 -5.39
CA GLY A 709 3.21 20.31 -4.78
C GLY A 709 3.62 21.52 -5.59
N SER A 710 4.82 21.53 -6.17
CA SER A 710 5.28 22.62 -7.03
C SER A 710 4.37 22.85 -8.26
N ALA A 711 3.71 21.80 -8.75
CA ALA A 711 2.81 21.84 -9.91
C ALA A 711 1.33 22.11 -9.55
N VAL A 712 0.99 22.30 -8.27
CA VAL A 712 -0.38 22.58 -7.83
C VAL A 712 -0.73 24.05 -8.08
N ILE A 713 -1.80 24.26 -8.86
CA ILE A 713 -2.31 25.60 -9.21
C ILE A 713 -3.59 25.98 -8.46
N LYS A 714 -4.37 25.00 -7.98
CA LYS A 714 -5.65 25.26 -7.31
C LYS A 714 -5.46 25.52 -5.82
N GLU A 715 -6.06 26.60 -5.32
CA GLU A 715 -5.87 27.06 -3.94
C GLU A 715 -6.40 26.06 -2.90
N ASP A 716 -7.54 25.41 -3.15
CA ASP A 716 -8.09 24.37 -2.27
C ASP A 716 -7.14 23.17 -2.13
N GLN A 717 -6.48 22.79 -3.22
CA GLN A 717 -5.48 21.72 -3.23
C GLN A 717 -4.19 22.14 -2.51
N ARG A 718 -3.73 23.39 -2.66
CA ARG A 718 -2.59 23.93 -1.92
C ARG A 718 -2.86 23.89 -0.42
N LEU A 719 -4.00 24.40 0.02
CA LEU A 719 -4.41 24.40 1.43
C LEU A 719 -4.50 22.98 2.00
N TYR A 720 -5.09 22.05 1.25
CA TYR A 720 -5.16 20.65 1.66
C TYR A 720 -3.75 20.03 1.79
N LEU A 721 -2.86 20.27 0.83
CA LEU A 721 -1.49 19.74 0.88
C LEU A 721 -0.72 20.29 2.09
N ILE A 722 -0.82 21.59 2.37
CA ILE A 722 -0.18 22.23 3.53
C ILE A 722 -0.68 21.60 4.83
N GLU A 723 -1.99 21.40 4.99
CA GLU A 723 -2.54 20.79 6.20
C GLU A 723 -2.09 19.33 6.36
N ARG A 724 -1.98 18.59 5.26
CA ARG A 724 -1.45 17.23 5.25
C ARG A 724 0.02 17.17 5.64
N ILE A 725 0.86 18.03 5.06
CA ILE A 725 2.28 18.13 5.42
C ILE A 725 2.42 18.47 6.89
N ARG A 726 1.64 19.44 7.39
CA ARG A 726 1.62 19.83 8.80
C ARG A 726 1.28 18.66 9.72
N THR A 727 0.17 17.98 9.43
CA THR A 727 -0.30 16.82 10.20
C THR A 727 0.77 15.74 10.27
N PHE A 728 1.36 15.38 9.12
CA PHE A 728 2.41 14.37 9.07
C PHE A 728 3.70 14.80 9.77
N GLY A 729 4.13 16.04 9.59
CA GLY A 729 5.32 16.54 10.26
C GLY A 729 5.17 16.58 11.78
N VAL A 730 3.99 16.95 12.31
CA VAL A 730 3.70 16.88 13.75
C VAL A 730 3.68 15.44 14.27
N MET A 731 2.96 14.55 13.58
CA MET A 731 2.89 13.12 13.95
C MET A 731 4.26 12.45 13.95
N LYS A 732 5.13 12.85 13.02
CA LYS A 732 6.49 12.32 12.85
C LYS A 732 7.56 13.09 13.59
N LYS A 733 7.24 14.26 14.14
CA LYS A 733 8.20 15.21 14.71
C LYS A 733 9.35 15.56 13.74
N SER A 734 9.05 15.64 12.45
CA SER A 734 10.04 15.76 11.38
C SER A 734 10.16 17.19 10.85
N SER A 735 11.32 17.80 11.05
CA SER A 735 11.67 19.11 10.50
C SER A 735 11.75 19.09 8.98
N GLY A 736 12.17 17.98 8.38
CA GLY A 736 12.23 17.83 6.91
C GLY A 736 10.88 18.01 6.22
N LEU A 737 9.77 17.50 6.77
CA LEU A 737 8.44 17.77 6.21
C LEU A 737 8.07 19.25 6.31
N MET A 738 8.48 19.94 7.38
CA MET A 738 8.30 21.39 7.50
C MET A 738 9.15 22.17 6.50
N SER A 739 10.36 21.68 6.15
CA SER A 739 11.18 22.26 5.08
C SER A 739 10.49 22.15 3.73
N VAL A 740 9.85 21.01 3.41
CA VAL A 740 9.03 20.88 2.18
C VAL A 740 7.89 21.90 2.17
N MET A 741 7.24 22.13 3.31
CA MET A 741 6.19 23.16 3.41
C MET A 741 6.72 24.56 3.10
N ARG A 742 7.91 24.92 3.64
CA ARG A 742 8.57 26.20 3.35
C ARG A 742 8.95 26.32 1.87
N PHE A 743 9.48 25.24 1.28
CA PHE A 743 9.78 25.15 -0.14
C PHE A 743 8.55 25.39 -1.02
N LEU A 744 7.39 24.85 -0.65
CA LEU A 744 6.17 25.07 -1.42
C LEU A 744 5.68 26.52 -1.32
N PHE A 745 5.83 27.17 -0.17
CA PHE A 745 5.51 28.60 -0.04
C PHE A 745 6.41 29.48 -0.90
N THR A 746 7.72 29.20 -0.96
CA THR A 746 8.63 29.94 -1.86
C THR A 746 8.29 29.65 -3.32
N THR A 747 7.97 28.40 -3.64
CA THR A 747 7.59 27.97 -4.99
C THR A 747 6.33 28.67 -5.49
N TRP A 748 5.27 28.73 -4.69
CA TRP A 748 4.01 29.35 -5.08
C TRP A 748 4.07 30.88 -5.03
N GLY A 749 4.92 31.42 -4.15
CA GLY A 749 5.05 32.87 -3.90
C GLY A 749 3.78 33.51 -3.37
N SER A 750 3.61 34.79 -3.68
CA SER A 750 2.47 35.63 -3.28
C SER A 750 1.89 36.35 -4.49
N ASP A 751 0.71 36.96 -4.32
CA ASP A 751 0.08 37.75 -5.39
C ASP A 751 0.95 38.93 -5.87
N THR A 752 1.84 39.44 -5.00
CA THR A 752 2.74 40.57 -5.29
C THR A 752 4.14 40.14 -5.76
N ASP A 753 4.51 38.88 -5.51
CA ASP A 753 5.81 38.30 -5.84
C ASP A 753 5.58 36.83 -6.21
N PRO A 754 5.16 36.55 -7.46
CA PRO A 754 4.87 35.19 -7.88
C PRO A 754 6.16 34.38 -7.82
N GLY A 755 6.12 33.27 -7.10
CA GLY A 755 7.27 32.40 -6.95
C GLY A 755 7.67 31.77 -8.29
N PRO A 756 8.80 31.05 -8.34
CA PRO A 756 9.27 30.40 -9.57
C PRO A 756 8.30 29.34 -10.11
N GLY A 757 7.27 28.96 -9.34
CA GLY A 757 6.37 27.87 -9.70
C GLY A 757 7.14 26.56 -9.90
N TRP A 758 6.57 25.62 -10.64
CA TRP A 758 7.24 24.33 -10.87
C TRP A 758 8.51 24.39 -11.73
N ASP A 759 8.89 25.56 -12.24
CA ASP A 759 10.19 25.73 -12.92
C ASP A 759 11.36 25.54 -11.95
N VAL A 760 11.09 25.72 -10.64
CA VAL A 760 12.02 25.39 -9.55
C VAL A 760 12.54 23.95 -9.63
N LEU A 761 11.79 23.02 -10.22
CA LEU A 761 12.20 21.62 -10.38
C LEU A 761 13.40 21.47 -11.34
N LEU A 762 13.65 22.46 -12.18
CA LEU A 762 14.77 22.52 -13.12
C LEU A 762 15.93 23.39 -12.61
N ASP A 763 15.72 24.11 -11.49
CA ASP A 763 16.69 25.01 -10.88
C ASP A 763 17.37 24.35 -9.67
N LYS A 764 18.55 23.78 -9.91
CA LYS A 764 19.33 23.09 -8.87
C LYS A 764 19.87 24.01 -7.80
N ASP A 765 20.18 25.26 -8.13
CA ASP A 765 20.66 26.22 -7.14
C ASP A 765 19.52 26.62 -6.19
N HIS A 766 18.31 26.82 -6.72
CA HIS A 766 17.14 27.09 -5.88
C HIS A 766 16.77 25.91 -4.99
N LEU A 767 16.76 24.69 -5.54
CA LEU A 767 16.54 23.47 -4.76
C LEU A 767 17.58 23.33 -3.66
N ARG A 768 18.87 23.50 -3.99
CA ARG A 768 19.96 23.44 -3.02
C ARG A 768 19.75 24.48 -1.92
N ASN A 769 19.51 25.75 -2.27
CA ASN A 769 19.35 26.83 -1.31
C ASN A 769 18.10 26.73 -0.42
N THR A 770 17.06 26.03 -0.89
CA THR A 770 15.81 25.88 -0.11
C THR A 770 15.86 24.69 0.84
N PHE A 771 16.64 23.67 0.49
CA PHE A 771 16.86 22.49 1.33
C PHE A 771 18.20 22.53 2.11
N LEU A 772 19.01 23.58 1.94
CA LEU A 772 20.19 23.94 2.74
C LEU A 772 19.83 24.79 3.96
#